data_AF-A0A9X3ZTN1-F1
#
_entry.id   AF-A0A9X3ZTN1-F1
#
_cell.length_a   1.000
_cell.length_b   1.000
_cell.length_c   1.000
_cell.angle_alpha   90.00
_cell.angle_beta   90.00
_cell.angle_gamma   90.00
#
_symmetry.space_group_name_H-M   'P 1'
#
loop_
_entity.id
_entity.type
_entity.pdbx_description
1 polymer ?
#
loop_
_entity_poly.entity_id
_entity_poly.type
_entity_poly.pdbx_seq_one_letter_code
_entity_poly.pdbx_strand_id
1 'polypeptide(L)'
;MRNIFSPIKKWGAAPLLPQVRARFGHPGLRWLARGVALVLLTWAVAWWAVPPLVRMGIEHWALSQWGRSAQVGRVEFKPWTLELAVNDLSVAAASPQAPPLLEIRRIYIDMELQSLVRLGPVLDAVEVDAPRLRIAREESGRYDIDDLLHRWAARSVPQEKDPDSGGARFAFYNLVLRNGAVDFSDHATGQSHTLHTLELSLPFLSNLPADREVTVTPRLAFTLNGSAFDSGAQATPFADDRHAKAQLRIHGLDVSPLHAYWPSGVPLRLRTGRLDATLEFDFVQAEDKPRLTVTGNARLAGVQMEGPSGAAPVAFEALEVRAASVRPLERVVHLSSVQWTAPHFEVRRDAQGRLVWPGASREGAATRPAEPLALTQPWQVKIDRVAVQKGRIAWRDEAAVRPVALEWNDVLAQASSVAWPWTGGTPFALQARLAPRDSAPSAVGSGPTLRAAGTAWPDRGQVAASVRGVPLSAFDAYAAAALAPQVDGVLDADAGFAWNHRTGAMVAKVAHLSADGVAVACLSEGRCATPKAAGGTAPEAMSAGAWAQAQRLQIEDAWIDLPARSVSVARVIAQAPRLRAERSADGQWMFDRWVVASPGPADLESSAKGRESGAPWAVRLADVSVSDGAIAFRDAVPAVPVELQMSAIAVRARQWAFPPVSAGKPLPPMPLTVSAQVGAGRREPGRLAYEGMLSAAPFSVQGRLTAQRLPLHALEPYVAPWLNVHVVRAEAGFEGDVQYAATAAGATASARGNAALDEVRVRAASVPVAEPSALAARGEELLRWRNLAFQGVQVDMVPGRPVSVDVRETALRDFFARIVLQKSGRLNLQDLIRDRGEPSVAATPPAEPPRPAPVVRFGPVAVSAGAVRFTDYFIEPNYSADLSDLAGRLSAFSSETGPGGTAPDMAELELKGRAQGTASLDISGRLNPLAKPLALDVQGRVRDLELPPLSPYAVKYVGHGIERGKLSMDVGYKVLPGGQLTATNRLVLNQLAFGEPVQGAPASLPVRLAVALLADRNGVIDLDLPISGSLNDPQFSLGPVILRAIGSMVLKAVASPFSLLANAFGGSSTEQGAVAFAPGSALLDSAAREGLGKVATTLRDRPALQLTVTGHAYAEGEEDGWKRERLAAQVTLLQQRRQAPSAAQPSALSAASDPLPYPEALKELYRRSDIAKPRNLLGLARDLPVAEMEALLLSQMKVPGAAVRDLAQARAVAVRDHLAGLGLPMDRLFVGAPRVDTARSGAAPQAELTLSTR
;
A
#
# COMPACT_ATOMS: atom_id res chain seq x y z
N MET A 1 10.70 54.45 72.36
CA MET A 1 12.05 54.80 72.85
C MET A 1 11.97 56.21 73.42
N ARG A 2 11.90 56.38 74.74
CA ARG A 2 13.03 56.67 75.66
C ARG A 2 13.85 57.91 75.28
N ASN A 3 13.83 58.87 76.21
CA ASN A 3 14.86 59.85 76.58
C ASN A 3 14.93 61.19 75.84
N ILE A 4 14.58 62.32 76.48
CA ILE A 4 15.26 63.17 77.52
C ILE A 4 16.31 64.12 76.88
N PHE A 5 16.09 65.46 76.96
CA PHE A 5 16.92 66.49 77.64
C PHE A 5 16.68 67.94 77.11
N SER A 6 16.30 68.83 78.06
CA SER A 6 16.56 70.29 78.28
C SER A 6 17.83 70.91 77.62
N PRO A 7 18.12 72.26 77.57
CA PRO A 7 17.63 73.43 78.38
C PRO A 7 17.46 74.82 77.67
N ILE A 8 17.02 75.87 78.43
CA ILE A 8 17.50 77.30 78.52
C ILE A 8 16.33 78.30 78.78
N LYS A 9 16.37 79.43 79.54
CA LYS A 9 16.96 79.90 80.82
C LYS A 9 16.48 81.38 81.05
N LYS A 10 15.81 81.65 82.19
CA LYS A 10 15.78 82.86 83.09
C LYS A 10 15.47 84.26 82.50
N TRP A 11 14.89 85.26 83.20
CA TRP A 11 15.20 85.95 84.49
C TRP A 11 13.87 86.29 85.25
N GLY A 12 13.70 86.37 86.59
CA GLY A 12 14.41 87.11 87.67
C GLY A 12 13.98 88.60 87.68
N ALA A 13 13.49 89.28 88.72
CA ALA A 13 13.29 89.09 90.17
C ALA A 13 12.27 90.17 90.68
N ALA A 14 11.82 90.07 91.94
CA ALA A 14 10.99 91.05 92.69
C ALA A 14 11.73 92.40 92.94
N PRO A 15 11.22 93.43 93.69
CA PRO A 15 9.90 93.69 94.31
C PRO A 15 9.37 95.15 94.14
N LEU A 16 8.16 95.45 94.65
CA LEU A 16 7.81 96.55 95.60
C LEU A 16 6.34 97.02 95.51
N LEU A 17 5.71 97.08 96.68
CA LEU A 17 4.44 97.73 97.06
C LEU A 17 4.52 99.27 96.84
N PRO A 18 3.41 100.04 96.71
CA PRO A 18 2.42 100.17 97.79
C PRO A 18 0.93 100.30 97.40
N GLN A 19 0.14 100.27 98.47
CA GLN A 19 -1.31 100.25 98.60
C GLN A 19 -2.06 101.35 97.82
N VAL A 20 -3.26 101.03 97.32
CA VAL A 20 -4.45 101.90 97.34
C VAL A 20 -5.73 101.05 97.52
N ARG A 21 -6.55 101.41 98.52
CA ARG A 21 -7.93 100.96 98.75
C ARG A 21 -8.86 101.39 97.61
N ALA A 22 -9.83 100.56 97.21
CA ALA A 22 -11.25 100.93 97.12
C ALA A 22 -12.15 99.76 96.66
N ARG A 23 -13.36 99.75 97.20
CA ARG A 23 -14.53 98.90 96.91
C ARG A 23 -14.89 98.85 95.43
N PHE A 24 -15.48 97.75 94.95
CA PHE A 24 -16.74 97.75 94.17
C PHE A 24 -17.29 96.31 94.06
N GLY A 25 -18.56 96.12 94.42
CA GLY A 25 -19.31 94.90 94.14
C GLY A 25 -19.87 94.93 92.72
N HIS A 26 -19.85 93.80 92.01
CA HIS A 26 -20.52 93.64 90.72
C HIS A 26 -21.36 92.34 90.66
N PRO A 27 -22.62 92.41 90.17
CA PRO A 27 -23.60 91.32 90.17
C PRO A 27 -23.33 90.19 89.16
N GLY A 28 -22.33 90.31 88.28
CA GLY A 28 -22.00 89.29 87.27
C GLY A 28 -21.48 87.97 87.86
N LEU A 29 -20.77 88.02 89.00
CA LEU A 29 -20.14 86.83 89.58
C LEU A 29 -21.16 85.84 90.20
N ARG A 30 -22.34 86.33 90.63
CA ARG A 30 -23.40 85.50 91.21
C ARG A 30 -24.22 84.79 90.14
N TRP A 31 -24.41 85.41 88.97
CA TRP A 31 -25.04 84.77 87.80
C TRP A 31 -24.11 83.73 87.17
N LEU A 32 -22.80 83.99 87.18
CA LEU A 32 -21.79 83.03 86.71
C LEU A 32 -21.71 81.81 87.66
N ALA A 33 -21.71 82.02 88.98
CA ALA A 33 -21.75 80.92 89.96
C ALA A 33 -23.05 80.10 89.93
N ARG A 34 -24.22 80.75 89.72
CA ARG A 34 -25.51 80.06 89.55
C ARG A 34 -25.60 79.33 88.21
N GLY A 35 -25.04 79.90 87.15
CA GLY A 35 -24.92 79.23 85.84
C GLY A 35 -24.04 77.98 85.93
N VAL A 36 -22.88 78.07 86.59
CA VAL A 36 -22.01 76.91 86.82
C VAL A 36 -22.68 75.85 87.70
N ALA A 37 -23.38 76.26 88.78
CA ALA A 37 -24.12 75.32 89.63
C ALA A 37 -25.29 74.64 88.89
N LEU A 38 -26.00 75.35 88.00
CA LEU A 38 -27.06 74.78 87.17
C LEU A 38 -26.50 73.80 86.13
N VAL A 39 -25.36 74.11 85.52
CA VAL A 39 -24.65 73.20 84.59
C VAL A 39 -24.16 71.95 85.33
N LEU A 40 -23.58 72.08 86.53
CA LEU A 40 -23.17 70.95 87.35
C LEU A 40 -24.37 70.10 87.82
N LEU A 41 -25.49 70.74 88.19
CA LEU A 41 -26.73 70.05 88.57
C LEU A 41 -27.32 69.29 87.37
N THR A 42 -27.40 69.92 86.21
CA THR A 42 -27.90 69.28 84.99
C THR A 42 -27.00 68.13 84.53
N TRP A 43 -25.68 68.26 84.66
CA TRP A 43 -24.76 67.14 84.46
C TRP A 43 -24.98 66.02 85.48
N ALA A 44 -25.10 66.31 86.78
CA ALA A 44 -25.36 65.27 87.78
C ALA A 44 -26.68 64.53 87.55
N VAL A 45 -27.75 65.26 87.18
CA VAL A 45 -29.04 64.67 86.80
C VAL A 45 -28.92 63.82 85.55
N ALA A 46 -28.22 64.31 84.51
CA ALA A 46 -28.04 63.56 83.28
C ALA A 46 -27.19 62.29 83.50
N TRP A 47 -26.14 62.35 84.32
CA TRP A 47 -25.32 61.19 84.71
C TRP A 47 -26.14 60.10 85.41
N TRP A 48 -27.11 60.48 86.27
CA TRP A 48 -27.98 59.54 86.99
C TRP A 48 -29.17 59.04 86.15
N ALA A 49 -29.83 59.93 85.42
CA ALA A 49 -31.09 59.63 84.71
C ALA A 49 -30.88 59.01 83.33
N VAL A 50 -29.84 59.40 82.58
CA VAL A 50 -29.63 58.93 81.20
C VAL A 50 -29.38 57.43 81.13
N PRO A 51 -28.51 56.80 81.96
CA PRO A 51 -28.27 55.36 81.86
C PRO A 51 -29.52 54.46 81.98
N PRO A 52 -30.39 54.60 83.00
CA PRO A 52 -31.60 53.78 83.09
C PRO A 52 -32.64 54.13 82.01
N LEU A 53 -32.73 55.40 81.58
CA LEU A 53 -33.63 55.82 80.50
C LEU A 53 -33.22 55.25 79.15
N VAL A 54 -31.92 55.26 78.83
CA VAL A 54 -31.40 54.68 77.59
C VAL A 54 -31.61 53.18 77.58
N ARG A 55 -31.36 52.48 78.70
CA ARG A 55 -31.65 51.04 78.82
C ARG A 55 -33.12 50.73 78.55
N MET A 56 -34.03 51.36 79.29
CA MET A 56 -35.47 51.14 79.13
C MET A 56 -35.96 51.55 77.74
N GLY A 57 -35.40 52.63 77.20
CA GLY A 57 -35.67 53.13 75.86
C GLY A 57 -35.29 52.12 74.79
N ILE A 58 -34.08 51.56 74.83
CA ILE A 58 -33.62 50.55 73.86
C ILE A 58 -34.47 49.27 73.96
N GLU A 59 -34.74 48.77 75.17
CA GLU A 59 -35.53 47.55 75.37
C GLU A 59 -36.99 47.71 74.88
N HIS A 60 -37.62 48.85 75.17
CA HIS A 60 -38.97 49.17 74.70
C HIS A 60 -39.02 49.48 73.20
N TRP A 61 -38.00 50.18 72.68
CA TRP A 61 -37.89 50.50 71.26
C TRP A 61 -37.67 49.25 70.42
N ALA A 62 -36.80 48.33 70.84
CA ALA A 62 -36.61 47.05 70.16
C ALA A 62 -37.92 46.23 70.14
N LEU A 63 -38.64 46.16 71.26
CA LEU A 63 -39.90 45.43 71.32
C LEU A 63 -41.00 46.05 70.44
N SER A 64 -41.13 47.38 70.43
CA SER A 64 -42.15 48.10 69.64
C SER A 64 -41.80 48.22 68.15
N GLN A 65 -40.53 48.46 67.83
CA GLN A 65 -40.07 48.70 66.47
C GLN A 65 -39.66 47.42 65.74
N TRP A 66 -38.99 46.49 66.42
CA TRP A 66 -38.52 45.23 65.85
C TRP A 66 -39.42 44.05 66.21
N GLY A 67 -40.28 44.16 67.23
CA GLY A 67 -41.12 43.04 67.64
C GLY A 67 -40.35 41.91 68.35
N ARG A 68 -39.09 42.16 68.73
CA ARG A 68 -38.21 41.23 69.44
C ARG A 68 -37.74 41.84 70.75
N SER A 69 -37.60 41.02 71.79
CA SER A 69 -37.03 41.48 73.05
C SER A 69 -35.53 41.75 72.88
N ALA A 70 -35.09 42.89 73.41
CA ALA A 70 -33.66 43.19 73.57
C ALA A 70 -33.33 43.26 75.05
N GLN A 71 -32.09 42.93 75.41
CA GLN A 71 -31.54 43.07 76.75
C GLN A 71 -30.28 43.92 76.67
N VAL A 72 -30.13 44.86 77.61
CA VAL A 72 -28.94 45.70 77.73
C VAL A 72 -28.25 45.44 79.06
N GLY A 73 -26.96 45.10 79.05
CA GLY A 73 -26.18 44.84 80.26
C GLY A 73 -25.91 46.10 81.08
N ARG A 74 -25.05 47.00 80.56
CA ARG A 74 -24.64 48.23 81.26
C ARG A 74 -24.60 49.44 80.33
N VAL A 75 -25.23 50.53 80.75
CA VAL A 75 -25.11 51.84 80.08
C VAL A 75 -24.27 52.78 80.94
N GLU A 76 -23.33 53.48 80.32
CA GLU A 76 -22.52 54.53 80.94
C GLU A 76 -22.70 55.82 80.14
N PHE A 77 -22.88 56.95 80.82
CA PHE A 77 -23.01 58.26 80.16
C PHE A 77 -22.13 59.27 80.90
N LYS A 78 -21.28 60.03 80.20
CA LYS A 78 -20.46 61.11 80.76
C LYS A 78 -20.99 62.45 80.25
N PRO A 79 -21.76 63.21 81.04
CA PRO A 79 -22.47 64.39 80.55
C PRO A 79 -21.58 65.59 80.21
N TRP A 80 -20.38 65.70 80.78
CA TRP A 80 -19.45 66.81 80.50
C TRP A 80 -18.68 66.64 79.18
N THR A 81 -18.52 65.40 78.71
CA THR A 81 -17.96 65.09 77.38
C THR A 81 -19.02 64.56 76.41
N LEU A 82 -20.27 64.37 76.86
CA LEU A 82 -21.38 63.79 76.11
C LEU A 82 -21.11 62.39 75.52
N GLU A 83 -20.24 61.60 76.17
CA GLU A 83 -19.95 60.22 75.77
C GLU A 83 -21.03 59.25 76.30
N LEU A 84 -21.53 58.38 75.44
CA LEU A 84 -22.46 57.30 75.76
C LEU A 84 -21.84 55.94 75.41
N ALA A 85 -21.79 55.01 76.36
CA ALA A 85 -21.37 53.63 76.12
C ALA A 85 -22.47 52.64 76.53
N VAL A 86 -22.90 51.78 75.61
CA VAL A 86 -23.86 50.70 75.84
C VAL A 86 -23.13 49.37 75.71
N ASN A 87 -23.08 48.59 76.79
CA ASN A 87 -22.38 47.31 76.85
C ASN A 87 -23.37 46.14 76.93
N ASP A 88 -22.98 45.04 76.27
CA ASP A 88 -23.69 43.76 76.24
C ASP A 88 -25.15 43.88 75.80
N LEU A 89 -25.36 44.42 74.60
CA LEU A 89 -26.68 44.46 73.95
C LEU A 89 -26.93 43.10 73.29
N SER A 90 -28.04 42.43 73.62
CA SER A 90 -28.49 41.22 72.94
C SER A 90 -29.94 41.35 72.46
N VAL A 91 -30.24 40.85 71.27
CA VAL A 91 -31.57 40.83 70.66
C VAL A 91 -31.98 39.38 70.43
N ALA A 92 -33.16 39.00 70.92
CA ALA A 92 -33.66 37.64 70.80
C ALA A 92 -33.85 37.19 69.34
N ALA A 93 -33.73 35.90 69.09
CA ALA A 93 -34.16 35.28 67.83
C ALA A 93 -35.68 35.14 67.75
N ALA A 94 -36.20 34.76 66.58
CA ALA A 94 -37.63 34.52 66.38
C ALA A 94 -38.15 33.33 67.22
N SER A 95 -37.32 32.31 67.45
CA SER A 95 -37.61 31.16 68.30
C SER A 95 -36.98 31.31 69.69
N PRO A 96 -37.72 31.06 70.80
CA PRO A 96 -37.19 31.16 72.17
C PRO A 96 -36.02 30.22 72.49
N GLN A 97 -35.83 29.16 71.70
CA GLN A 97 -34.78 28.16 71.89
C GLN A 97 -33.54 28.42 71.04
N ALA A 98 -33.59 29.41 70.14
CA ALA A 98 -32.50 29.77 69.26
C ALA A 98 -31.53 30.76 69.94
N PRO A 99 -30.23 30.75 69.58
CA PRO A 99 -29.28 31.75 70.06
C PRO A 99 -29.70 33.17 69.66
N PRO A 100 -29.29 34.22 70.38
CA PRO A 100 -29.66 35.60 70.06
C PRO A 100 -29.34 35.98 68.61
N LEU A 101 -30.25 36.71 67.96
CA LEU A 101 -30.12 37.20 66.59
C LEU A 101 -28.91 38.14 66.45
N LEU A 102 -28.80 39.09 67.39
CA LEU A 102 -27.76 40.12 67.39
C LEU A 102 -27.18 40.24 68.79
N GLU A 103 -25.86 40.21 68.90
CA GLU A 103 -25.12 40.47 70.14
C GLU A 103 -24.09 41.56 69.86
N ILE A 104 -23.99 42.59 70.71
CA ILE A 104 -22.99 43.65 70.57
C ILE A 104 -22.34 43.85 71.93
N ARG A 105 -21.01 43.71 71.99
CA ARG A 105 -20.25 43.83 73.25
C ARG A 105 -20.24 45.26 73.75
N ARG A 106 -19.97 46.24 72.88
CA ARG A 106 -19.97 47.65 73.23
C ARG A 106 -20.34 48.53 72.04
N ILE A 107 -21.22 49.49 72.26
CA ILE A 107 -21.52 50.62 71.37
C ILE A 107 -21.06 51.87 72.11
N TYR A 108 -20.12 52.60 71.55
CA TYR A 108 -19.62 53.87 72.08
C TYR A 108 -19.98 55.00 71.12
N ILE A 109 -20.56 56.08 71.64
CA ILE A 109 -21.01 57.23 70.88
C ILE A 109 -20.45 58.47 71.58
N ASP A 110 -19.73 59.30 70.84
CA ASP A 110 -19.22 60.59 71.29
C ASP A 110 -20.00 61.71 70.58
N MET A 111 -20.78 62.48 71.34
CA MET A 111 -21.69 63.50 70.79
C MET A 111 -21.10 64.90 70.95
N GLU A 112 -21.03 65.68 69.88
CA GLU A 112 -20.47 67.04 69.98
C GLU A 112 -21.51 68.06 70.48
N LEU A 113 -21.11 68.96 71.38
CA LEU A 113 -21.96 70.09 71.85
C LEU A 113 -22.46 70.98 70.69
N GLN A 114 -21.75 71.00 69.56
CA GLN A 114 -22.18 71.71 68.34
C GLN A 114 -23.50 71.19 67.76
N SER A 115 -23.90 69.95 68.08
CA SER A 115 -25.20 69.38 67.69
C SER A 115 -26.38 70.26 68.11
N LEU A 116 -26.27 70.92 69.29
CA LEU A 116 -27.29 71.81 69.83
C LEU A 116 -27.39 73.15 69.07
N VAL A 117 -26.29 73.58 68.42
CA VAL A 117 -26.21 74.82 67.65
C VAL A 117 -26.59 74.60 66.18
N ARG A 118 -26.20 73.45 65.61
CA ARG A 118 -26.44 73.11 64.20
C ARG A 118 -27.81 72.45 63.94
N LEU A 119 -28.64 72.26 64.97
CA LEU A 119 -29.97 71.63 64.90
C LEU A 119 -29.95 70.27 64.17
N GLY A 120 -28.89 69.50 64.38
CA GLY A 120 -28.70 68.19 63.75
C GLY A 120 -27.68 67.36 64.53
N PRO A 121 -27.74 66.02 64.47
CA PRO A 121 -26.79 65.17 65.15
C PRO A 121 -25.39 65.33 64.54
N VAL A 122 -24.43 65.77 65.37
CA VAL A 122 -22.99 65.79 65.07
C VAL A 122 -22.32 64.84 66.05
N LEU A 123 -21.80 63.72 65.55
CA LEU A 123 -21.10 62.71 66.36
C LEU A 123 -19.63 62.69 65.98
N ASP A 124 -18.73 62.79 66.96
CA ASP A 124 -17.27 62.81 66.74
C ASP A 124 -16.67 61.40 66.58
N ALA A 125 -17.31 60.40 67.20
CA ALA A 125 -16.97 59.00 67.06
C ALA A 125 -18.19 58.10 67.32
N VAL A 126 -18.31 57.04 66.51
CA VAL A 126 -19.25 55.95 66.76
C VAL A 126 -18.48 54.64 66.62
N GLU A 127 -18.21 53.97 67.74
CA GLU A 127 -17.49 52.71 67.76
C GLU A 127 -18.43 51.54 68.13
N VAL A 128 -18.46 50.50 67.31
CA VAL A 128 -19.21 49.26 67.57
C VAL A 128 -18.22 48.11 67.68
N ASP A 129 -18.01 47.62 68.91
CA ASP A 129 -17.08 46.54 69.22
C ASP A 129 -17.79 45.18 69.26
N ALA A 130 -17.25 44.24 68.49
CA ALA A 130 -17.65 42.84 68.39
C ALA A 130 -19.17 42.60 68.19
N PRO A 131 -19.80 43.21 67.16
CA PRO A 131 -21.18 42.87 66.81
C PRO A 131 -21.24 41.49 66.14
N ARG A 132 -22.09 40.59 66.65
CA ARG A 132 -22.34 39.26 66.10
C ARG A 132 -23.78 39.13 65.65
N LEU A 133 -23.99 38.93 64.35
CA LEU A 133 -25.30 38.73 63.74
C LEU A 133 -25.46 37.27 63.31
N ARG A 134 -26.60 36.65 63.59
CA ARG A 134 -26.92 35.28 63.14
C ARG A 134 -28.17 35.35 62.26
N ILE A 135 -28.11 34.78 61.07
CA ILE A 135 -29.23 34.74 60.13
C ILE A 135 -29.36 33.31 59.61
N ALA A 136 -30.59 32.80 59.55
CA ALA A 136 -30.88 31.49 59.01
C ALA A 136 -31.88 31.58 57.85
N ARG A 137 -31.64 30.80 56.79
CA ARG A 137 -32.63 30.54 55.74
C ARG A 137 -33.24 29.17 55.97
N GLU A 138 -34.56 29.13 56.14
CA GLU A 138 -35.31 27.90 56.39
C GLU A 138 -35.48 27.05 55.11
N GLU A 139 -35.85 25.78 55.26
CA GLU A 139 -36.16 24.88 54.12
C GLU A 139 -37.28 25.41 53.22
N SER A 140 -38.18 26.24 53.78
CA SER A 140 -39.24 26.93 53.04
C SER A 140 -38.73 28.03 52.09
N GLY A 141 -37.43 28.34 52.16
CA GLY A 141 -36.77 29.40 51.41
C GLY A 141 -36.87 30.79 52.05
N ARG A 142 -37.64 30.93 53.14
CA ARG A 142 -37.79 32.16 53.94
C ARG A 142 -36.61 32.36 54.89
N TYR A 143 -36.36 33.60 55.27
CA TYR A 143 -35.36 33.92 56.29
C TYR A 143 -35.99 34.04 57.68
N ASP A 144 -35.22 33.70 58.71
CA ASP A 144 -35.59 33.88 60.11
C ASP A 144 -35.74 35.35 60.54
N ILE A 145 -35.45 36.29 59.63
CA ILE A 145 -35.64 37.74 59.76
C ILE A 145 -36.71 38.30 58.81
N ASP A 146 -37.42 37.46 58.05
CA ASP A 146 -38.44 37.93 57.09
C ASP A 146 -39.56 38.71 57.80
N ASP A 147 -39.89 38.35 59.04
CA ASP A 147 -40.84 39.08 59.89
C ASP A 147 -40.39 40.53 60.14
N LEU A 148 -39.10 40.75 60.37
CA LEU A 148 -38.49 42.07 60.53
C LEU A 148 -38.52 42.84 59.20
N LEU A 149 -38.09 42.20 58.11
CA LEU A 149 -38.04 42.80 56.79
C LEU A 149 -39.43 43.27 56.32
N HIS A 150 -40.47 42.45 56.51
CA HIS A 150 -41.85 42.81 56.15
C HIS A 150 -42.38 43.96 57.01
N ARG A 151 -42.10 43.97 58.33
CA ARG A 151 -42.50 45.07 59.23
C ARG A 151 -41.83 46.40 58.85
N TRP A 152 -40.58 46.36 58.40
CA TRP A 152 -39.87 47.55 57.96
C TRP A 152 -40.33 48.02 56.57
N ALA A 153 -40.53 47.09 55.62
CA ALA A 153 -41.04 47.41 54.29
C ALA A 153 -42.45 48.04 54.34
N ALA A 154 -43.31 47.58 55.26
CA ALA A 154 -44.63 48.15 55.49
C ALA A 154 -44.59 49.60 56.05
N ARG A 155 -43.44 50.09 56.53
CA ARG A 155 -43.26 51.44 57.10
C ARG A 155 -42.62 52.43 56.13
N SER A 156 -42.08 52.00 55.00
CA SER A 156 -41.30 52.84 54.09
C SER A 156 -42.04 53.20 52.80
N VAL A 157 -42.96 54.16 52.89
CA VAL A 157 -43.23 55.13 51.80
C VAL A 157 -43.57 56.47 52.43
N PRO A 158 -42.63 57.43 52.52
CA PRO A 158 -43.01 58.84 52.56
C PRO A 158 -43.60 59.19 51.19
N GLN A 159 -44.85 59.64 51.14
CA GLN A 159 -45.37 60.37 49.98
C GLN A 159 -44.44 61.57 49.70
N GLU A 160 -44.19 61.76 48.40
CA GLU A 160 -43.47 62.86 47.76
C GLU A 160 -43.50 64.15 48.61
N LYS A 161 -42.35 64.49 49.18
CA LYS A 161 -42.15 65.76 49.90
C LYS A 161 -41.52 66.77 48.96
N ASP A 162 -42.06 67.98 49.06
CA ASP A 162 -41.64 69.25 48.46
C ASP A 162 -40.10 69.34 48.21
N PRO A 163 -39.65 69.66 46.97
CA PRO A 163 -38.23 69.75 46.61
C PRO A 163 -37.41 70.73 47.47
N ASP A 164 -38.08 71.68 48.13
CA ASP A 164 -37.44 72.72 48.97
C ASP A 164 -37.30 72.32 50.44
N SER A 165 -37.78 71.14 50.85
CA SER A 165 -37.54 70.62 52.20
C SER A 165 -36.15 69.97 52.28
N GLY A 166 -35.11 70.80 52.45
CA GLY A 166 -33.74 70.33 52.66
C GLY A 166 -33.70 69.23 53.73
N GLY A 167 -33.30 68.03 53.34
CA GLY A 167 -33.36 66.83 54.17
C GLY A 167 -32.64 66.97 55.52
N ALA A 168 -32.89 66.03 56.44
CA ALA A 168 -32.29 66.02 57.77
C ALA A 168 -30.75 66.17 57.68
N ARG A 169 -30.20 67.20 58.32
CA ARG A 169 -28.77 67.52 58.31
C ARG A 169 -28.03 66.73 59.37
N PHE A 170 -26.91 66.11 59.03
CA PHE A 170 -26.09 65.32 59.96
C PHE A 170 -24.60 65.36 59.59
N ALA A 171 -23.75 65.11 60.58
CA ALA A 171 -22.33 64.87 60.40
C ALA A 171 -21.85 63.77 61.36
N PHE A 172 -21.26 62.72 60.81
CA PHE A 172 -20.68 61.62 61.58
C PHE A 172 -19.19 61.57 61.27
N TYR A 173 -18.37 61.73 62.30
CA TYR A 173 -16.92 61.53 62.25
C TYR A 173 -16.58 60.17 62.88
N ASN A 174 -15.54 59.52 62.36
CA ASN A 174 -14.97 58.28 62.90
C ASN A 174 -15.99 57.18 63.27
N LEU A 175 -16.75 56.68 62.30
CA LEU A 175 -17.58 55.49 62.47
C LEU A 175 -16.70 54.24 62.28
N VAL A 176 -16.49 53.47 63.34
CA VAL A 176 -15.63 52.28 63.35
C VAL A 176 -16.39 51.07 63.90
N LEU A 177 -16.39 49.97 63.15
CA LEU A 177 -16.85 48.66 63.61
C LEU A 177 -15.62 47.76 63.72
N ARG A 178 -15.41 47.11 64.88
CA ARG A 178 -14.25 46.23 65.11
C ARG A 178 -14.70 44.82 65.47
N ASN A 179 -13.97 43.81 65.00
CA ASN A 179 -14.15 42.41 65.40
C ASN A 179 -15.58 41.86 65.22
N GLY A 180 -16.34 42.35 64.24
CA GLY A 180 -17.69 41.84 64.02
C GLY A 180 -17.71 40.43 63.42
N ALA A 181 -18.84 39.75 63.56
CA ALA A 181 -19.08 38.41 63.02
C ALA A 181 -20.50 38.29 62.46
N VAL A 182 -20.65 37.52 61.38
CA VAL A 182 -21.97 37.16 60.82
C VAL A 182 -21.99 35.65 60.58
N ASP A 183 -22.90 34.94 61.22
CA ASP A 183 -23.13 33.52 60.99
C ASP A 183 -24.39 33.37 60.13
N PHE A 184 -24.26 32.82 58.93
CA PHE A 184 -25.36 32.55 58.01
C PHE A 184 -25.55 31.03 57.85
N SER A 185 -26.72 30.50 58.20
CA SER A 185 -27.04 29.08 58.04
C SER A 185 -28.18 28.90 57.03
N ASP A 186 -27.88 28.32 55.88
CA ASP A 186 -28.85 28.05 54.83
C ASP A 186 -29.29 26.58 54.88
N HIS A 187 -30.43 26.32 55.53
CA HIS A 187 -31.01 24.99 55.63
C HIS A 187 -31.60 24.51 54.31
N ALA A 188 -31.95 25.40 53.38
CA ALA A 188 -32.46 25.01 52.06
C ALA A 188 -31.37 24.39 51.17
N THR A 189 -30.10 24.83 51.32
CA THR A 189 -28.95 24.30 50.58
C THR A 189 -28.01 23.44 51.42
N GLY A 190 -28.26 23.35 52.74
CA GLY A 190 -27.41 22.66 53.71
C GLY A 190 -26.05 23.32 53.92
N GLN A 191 -25.88 24.59 53.53
CA GLN A 191 -24.62 25.33 53.64
C GLN A 191 -24.61 26.22 54.88
N SER A 192 -23.42 26.47 55.43
CA SER A 192 -23.22 27.50 56.44
C SER A 192 -22.04 28.37 56.06
N HIS A 193 -22.21 29.68 56.22
CA HIS A 193 -21.20 30.68 55.95
C HIS A 193 -20.92 31.48 57.21
N THR A 194 -19.64 31.64 57.54
CA THR A 194 -19.18 32.36 58.72
C THR A 194 -18.31 33.53 58.29
N LEU A 195 -18.69 34.72 58.73
CA LEU A 195 -17.94 35.95 58.55
C LEU A 195 -17.36 36.32 59.91
N HIS A 196 -16.06 36.54 59.97
CA HIS A 196 -15.34 36.93 61.18
C HIS A 196 -14.43 38.12 60.93
N THR A 197 -13.97 38.76 62.01
CA THR A 197 -13.06 39.92 61.96
C THR A 197 -13.58 41.04 61.06
N LEU A 198 -14.90 41.29 61.08
CA LEU A 198 -15.51 42.40 60.36
C LEU A 198 -14.97 43.71 60.91
N GLU A 199 -14.27 44.45 60.07
CA GLU A 199 -13.77 45.79 60.32
C GLU A 199 -14.39 46.73 59.28
N LEU A 200 -15.10 47.76 59.76
CA LEU A 200 -15.58 48.85 58.92
C LEU A 200 -15.03 50.15 59.49
N SER A 201 -14.32 50.94 58.69
CA SER A 201 -13.86 52.27 59.10
C SER A 201 -14.37 53.32 58.11
N LEU A 202 -15.14 54.27 58.62
CA LEU A 202 -15.73 55.39 57.90
C LEU A 202 -15.26 56.68 58.58
N PRO A 203 -14.22 57.36 58.04
CA PRO A 203 -13.57 58.48 58.73
C PRO A 203 -14.49 59.70 58.84
N PHE A 204 -15.35 59.94 57.84
CA PHE A 204 -16.25 61.07 57.80
C PHE A 204 -17.49 60.77 56.93
N LEU A 205 -18.66 61.26 57.33
CA LEU A 205 -19.89 61.22 56.55
C LEU A 205 -20.79 62.41 56.93
N SER A 206 -20.94 63.40 56.05
CA SER A 206 -21.82 64.55 56.29
C SER A 206 -22.56 65.01 55.04
N ASN A 207 -23.82 65.38 55.19
CA ASN A 207 -24.63 66.01 54.13
C ASN A 207 -24.77 67.53 54.30
N LEU A 208 -23.95 68.15 55.17
CA LEU A 208 -23.89 69.60 55.38
C LEU A 208 -23.39 70.30 54.11
N PRO A 209 -23.96 71.45 53.69
CA PRO A 209 -23.62 72.11 52.42
C PRO A 209 -22.12 72.39 52.20
N ALA A 210 -21.36 72.69 53.26
CA ALA A 210 -19.91 72.96 53.16
C ALA A 210 -19.06 71.70 52.94
N ASP A 211 -19.61 70.52 53.25
CA ASP A 211 -18.86 69.26 53.35
C ASP A 211 -19.28 68.23 52.27
N ARG A 212 -20.21 68.60 51.38
CA ARG A 212 -20.75 67.70 50.32
C ARG A 212 -19.72 67.25 49.29
N GLU A 213 -18.72 68.08 49.04
CA GLU A 213 -17.64 67.82 48.07
C GLU A 213 -16.43 67.08 48.69
N VAL A 214 -16.47 66.78 50.00
CA VAL A 214 -15.35 66.11 50.69
C VAL A 214 -15.27 64.65 50.28
N THR A 215 -14.08 64.23 49.82
CA THR A 215 -13.81 62.82 49.50
C THR A 215 -13.62 61.99 50.78
N VAL A 216 -14.46 60.99 50.98
CA VAL A 216 -14.39 60.06 52.11
C VAL A 216 -13.68 58.77 51.70
N THR A 217 -12.93 58.16 52.62
CA THR A 217 -12.17 56.91 52.37
C THR A 217 -12.65 55.72 53.22
N PRO A 218 -13.75 55.04 52.83
CA PRO A 218 -14.19 53.83 53.52
C PRO A 218 -13.17 52.69 53.40
N ARG A 219 -13.04 51.89 54.46
CA ARG A 219 -12.41 50.57 54.39
C ARG A 219 -13.34 49.52 55.00
N LEU A 220 -13.50 48.39 54.32
CA LEU A 220 -14.22 47.23 54.82
C LEU A 220 -13.35 45.98 54.64
N ALA A 221 -13.03 45.32 55.74
CA ALA A 221 -12.25 44.09 55.76
C ALA A 221 -12.94 43.01 56.60
N PHE A 222 -12.87 41.75 56.17
CA PHE A 222 -13.42 40.61 56.91
C PHE A 222 -12.84 39.29 56.40
N THR A 223 -13.01 38.21 57.15
CA THR A 223 -12.75 36.85 56.67
C THR A 223 -14.06 36.09 56.51
N LEU A 224 -14.38 35.62 55.30
CA LEU A 224 -15.55 34.80 55.00
C LEU A 224 -15.11 33.36 54.76
N ASN A 225 -15.58 32.42 55.57
CA ASN A 225 -15.21 31.01 55.52
C ASN A 225 -13.69 30.78 55.51
N GLY A 226 -12.95 31.58 56.29
CA GLY A 226 -11.48 31.56 56.34
C GLY A 226 -10.77 32.29 55.18
N SER A 227 -11.51 32.86 54.22
CA SER A 227 -10.96 33.60 53.07
C SER A 227 -10.96 35.10 53.35
N ALA A 228 -9.85 35.80 53.10
CA ALA A 228 -9.71 37.21 53.46
C ALA A 228 -10.26 38.14 52.36
N PHE A 229 -11.05 39.12 52.79
CA PHE A 229 -11.61 40.21 51.99
C PHE A 229 -11.09 41.54 52.54
N ASP A 230 -10.56 42.40 51.68
CA ASP A 230 -10.18 43.76 52.02
C ASP A 230 -10.66 44.69 50.91
N SER A 231 -11.25 45.81 51.29
CA SER A 231 -11.72 46.81 50.35
C SER A 231 -11.41 48.21 50.84
N GLY A 232 -11.01 49.07 49.91
CA GLY A 232 -10.76 50.49 50.17
C GLY A 232 -11.46 51.31 49.10
N ALA A 233 -12.16 52.36 49.50
CA ALA A 233 -12.89 53.23 48.58
C ALA A 233 -12.54 54.70 48.77
N GLN A 234 -12.85 55.52 47.77
CA GLN A 234 -12.85 56.98 47.76
C GLN A 234 -14.18 57.42 47.16
N ALA A 235 -14.99 58.19 47.87
CA ALA A 235 -16.32 58.58 47.39
C ALA A 235 -16.72 60.01 47.77
N THR A 236 -17.59 60.62 46.97
CA THR A 236 -18.30 61.88 47.23
C THR A 236 -19.82 61.63 47.34
N PRO A 237 -20.29 60.95 48.40
CA PRO A 237 -21.66 60.40 48.46
C PRO A 237 -22.78 61.45 48.43
N PHE A 238 -22.48 62.72 48.72
CA PHE A 238 -23.47 63.81 48.80
C PHE A 238 -23.21 64.96 47.82
N ALA A 239 -22.21 64.84 46.94
CA ALA A 239 -22.03 65.77 45.82
C ALA A 239 -23.16 65.59 44.78
N ASP A 240 -23.39 66.62 43.97
CA ASP A 240 -24.37 66.56 42.87
C ASP A 240 -23.93 65.55 41.80
N ASP A 241 -22.63 65.43 41.56
CA ASP A 241 -21.98 64.39 40.76
C ASP A 241 -21.37 63.30 41.66
N ARG A 242 -22.18 62.31 42.03
CA ARG A 242 -21.72 61.26 42.95
C ARG A 242 -20.70 60.38 42.26
N HIS A 243 -19.46 60.43 42.74
CA HIS A 243 -18.36 59.61 42.25
C HIS A 243 -17.86 58.69 43.36
N ALA A 244 -17.60 57.43 43.03
CA ALA A 244 -17.02 56.46 43.95
C ALA A 244 -16.04 55.52 43.25
N LYS A 245 -14.79 55.50 43.72
CA LYS A 245 -13.76 54.54 43.31
C LYS A 245 -13.52 53.56 44.45
N ALA A 246 -13.68 52.26 44.22
CA ALA A 246 -13.46 51.23 45.22
C ALA A 246 -12.53 50.14 44.70
N GLN A 247 -11.60 49.68 45.52
CA GLN A 247 -10.78 48.49 45.27
C GLN A 247 -11.27 47.37 46.20
N LEU A 248 -11.39 46.15 45.67
CA LEU A 248 -11.72 44.93 46.39
C LEU A 248 -10.65 43.88 46.13
N ARG A 249 -10.07 43.33 47.20
CA ARG A 249 -9.15 42.19 47.17
C ARG A 249 -9.78 40.99 47.83
N ILE A 250 -9.76 39.86 47.13
CA ILE A 250 -10.20 38.55 47.59
C ILE A 250 -8.99 37.63 47.54
N HIS A 251 -8.61 37.05 48.68
CA HIS A 251 -7.48 36.13 48.78
C HIS A 251 -7.96 34.73 49.15
N GLY A 252 -7.72 33.77 48.25
CA GLY A 252 -7.90 32.33 48.48
C GLY A 252 -9.34 31.89 48.76
N LEU A 253 -10.35 32.52 48.15
CA LEU A 253 -11.76 32.14 48.35
C LEU A 253 -12.04 30.72 47.89
N ASP A 254 -12.39 29.82 48.81
CA ASP A 254 -12.88 28.48 48.45
C ASP A 254 -14.27 28.59 47.83
N VAL A 255 -14.36 28.33 46.53
CA VAL A 255 -15.61 28.41 45.76
C VAL A 255 -16.38 27.09 45.75
N SER A 256 -15.81 26.02 46.30
CA SER A 256 -16.44 24.68 46.31
C SER A 256 -17.80 24.67 47.00
N PRO A 257 -18.01 25.33 48.16
CA PRO A 257 -19.34 25.40 48.80
C PRO A 257 -20.40 26.12 47.95
N LEU A 258 -19.98 27.04 47.08
CA LEU A 258 -20.89 27.86 46.28
C LEU A 258 -21.62 27.06 45.18
N HIS A 259 -21.19 25.81 44.90
CA HIS A 259 -21.88 24.93 43.94
C HIS A 259 -23.33 24.64 44.34
N ALA A 260 -23.66 24.70 45.64
CA ALA A 260 -25.03 24.50 46.13
C ALA A 260 -26.01 25.57 45.62
N TYR A 261 -25.47 26.71 45.15
CA TYR A 261 -26.23 27.83 44.58
C TYR A 261 -26.25 27.81 43.04
N TRP A 262 -25.68 26.80 42.38
CA TRP A 262 -25.71 26.70 40.93
C TRP A 262 -27.12 26.34 40.41
N PRO A 263 -27.48 26.79 39.18
CA PRO A 263 -28.74 26.37 38.55
C PRO A 263 -28.80 24.84 38.39
N SER A 264 -29.99 24.27 38.58
CA SER A 264 -30.23 22.82 38.50
C SER A 264 -29.93 22.17 37.13
N GLY A 265 -29.72 22.98 36.08
CA GLY A 265 -29.39 22.52 34.73
C GLY A 265 -27.89 22.28 34.47
N VAL A 266 -26.99 22.58 35.40
CA VAL A 266 -25.55 22.43 35.20
C VAL A 266 -25.13 20.99 35.51
N PRO A 267 -24.67 20.19 34.53
CA PRO A 267 -24.35 18.77 34.73
C PRO A 267 -22.99 18.52 35.41
N LEU A 268 -22.29 19.57 35.82
CA LEU A 268 -20.97 19.52 36.43
C LEU A 268 -21.06 19.84 37.92
N ARG A 269 -20.32 19.10 38.75
CA ARG A 269 -20.21 19.34 40.18
C ARG A 269 -18.80 19.80 40.54
N LEU A 270 -18.67 21.01 41.08
CA LEU A 270 -17.39 21.54 41.57
C LEU A 270 -16.96 20.84 42.86
N ARG A 271 -15.75 20.24 42.84
CA ARG A 271 -15.14 19.57 44.01
C ARG A 271 -14.15 20.47 44.74
N THR A 272 -13.30 21.15 43.98
CA THR A 272 -12.26 22.04 44.51
C THR A 272 -12.13 23.27 43.62
N GLY A 273 -11.75 24.40 44.21
CA GLY A 273 -11.34 25.61 43.49
C GLY A 273 -11.07 26.77 44.43
N ARG A 274 -10.01 27.54 44.17
CA ARG A 274 -9.68 28.76 44.93
C ARG A 274 -9.67 29.98 44.03
N LEU A 275 -10.38 31.03 44.42
CA LEU A 275 -10.48 32.29 43.71
C LEU A 275 -9.65 33.38 44.40
N ASP A 276 -8.72 33.96 43.66
CA ASP A 276 -8.03 35.21 43.99
C ASP A 276 -8.53 36.31 43.05
N ALA A 277 -8.88 37.49 43.56
CA ALA A 277 -9.33 38.60 42.72
C ALA A 277 -8.85 39.95 43.26
N THR A 278 -8.48 40.86 42.37
CA THR A 278 -8.26 42.28 42.66
C THR A 278 -9.08 43.07 41.66
N LEU A 279 -10.14 43.72 42.13
CA LEU A 279 -11.11 44.43 41.32
C LEU A 279 -11.14 45.90 41.71
N GLU A 280 -11.22 46.77 40.72
CA GLU A 280 -11.43 48.21 40.88
C GLU A 280 -12.77 48.60 40.25
N PHE A 281 -13.61 49.25 41.04
CA PHE A 281 -14.93 49.74 40.68
C PHE A 281 -14.87 51.26 40.59
N ASP A 282 -15.32 51.82 39.47
CA ASP A 282 -15.49 53.25 39.26
C ASP A 282 -16.96 53.53 38.96
N PHE A 283 -17.64 54.15 39.91
CA PHE A 283 -19.06 54.47 39.85
C PHE A 283 -19.24 55.97 39.71
N VAL A 284 -20.03 56.38 38.71
CA VAL A 284 -20.32 57.78 38.39
C VAL A 284 -21.82 57.93 38.17
N GLN A 285 -22.45 58.87 38.87
CA GLN A 285 -23.85 59.24 38.68
C GLN A 285 -23.95 60.74 38.39
N ALA A 286 -24.18 61.08 37.12
CA ALA A 286 -24.45 62.43 36.64
C ALA A 286 -25.76 62.43 35.83
N GLU A 287 -26.60 63.44 36.02
CA GLU A 287 -27.85 63.65 35.25
C GLU A 287 -28.75 62.39 35.17
N ASP A 288 -28.97 61.73 36.32
CA ASP A 288 -29.81 60.52 36.48
C ASP A 288 -29.39 59.24 35.72
N LYS A 289 -28.18 59.18 35.13
CA LYS A 289 -27.67 57.95 34.49
C LYS A 289 -26.47 57.35 35.24
N PRO A 290 -26.66 56.28 36.03
CA PRO A 290 -25.56 55.63 36.73
C PRO A 290 -24.67 54.85 35.76
N ARG A 291 -23.36 55.02 35.89
CA ARG A 291 -22.33 54.25 35.19
C ARG A 291 -21.44 53.54 36.20
N LEU A 292 -21.20 52.26 35.96
CA LEU A 292 -20.30 51.44 36.76
C LEU A 292 -19.29 50.80 35.83
N THR A 293 -18.00 51.07 36.03
CA THR A 293 -16.89 50.43 35.33
C THR A 293 -16.12 49.54 36.31
N VAL A 294 -15.88 48.30 35.93
CA VAL A 294 -15.10 47.32 36.70
C VAL A 294 -13.85 46.94 35.91
N THR A 295 -12.69 47.05 36.54
CA THR A 295 -11.39 46.66 35.98
C THR A 295 -10.62 45.79 36.97
N GLY A 296 -9.57 45.10 36.51
CA GLY A 296 -8.71 44.30 37.38
C GLY A 296 -8.53 42.86 36.90
N ASN A 297 -8.19 41.95 37.82
CA ASN A 297 -7.87 40.56 37.51
C ASN A 297 -8.50 39.57 38.49
N ALA A 298 -8.88 38.41 37.96
CA ALA A 298 -9.37 37.28 38.74
C ALA A 298 -8.66 36.00 38.29
N ARG A 299 -8.22 35.18 39.25
CA ARG A 299 -7.55 33.89 39.03
C ARG A 299 -8.26 32.81 39.82
N LEU A 300 -8.77 31.81 39.12
CA LEU A 300 -9.37 30.62 39.69
C LEU A 300 -8.39 29.45 39.54
N ALA A 301 -7.90 28.87 40.64
CA ALA A 301 -6.85 27.86 40.65
C ALA A 301 -7.28 26.52 41.27
N GLY A 302 -6.65 25.42 40.83
CA GLY A 302 -6.85 24.08 41.39
C GLY A 302 -8.26 23.53 41.22
N VAL A 303 -8.86 23.77 40.05
CA VAL A 303 -10.26 23.39 39.81
C VAL A 303 -10.37 21.93 39.43
N GLN A 304 -11.30 21.23 40.08
CA GLN A 304 -11.72 19.88 39.73
C GLN A 304 -13.25 19.81 39.71
N MET A 305 -13.81 19.34 38.61
CA MET A 305 -15.24 19.16 38.43
C MET A 305 -15.53 17.74 37.95
N GLU A 306 -16.61 17.15 38.48
CA GLU A 306 -17.08 15.81 38.10
C GLU A 306 -18.38 15.89 37.28
N GLY A 307 -18.52 15.01 36.29
CA GLY A 307 -19.76 14.81 35.55
C GLY A 307 -20.79 13.92 36.27
N PRO A 308 -22.01 13.77 35.70
CA PRO A 308 -23.18 13.13 36.35
C PRO A 308 -23.00 11.65 36.74
N SER A 309 -21.98 10.96 36.22
CA SER A 309 -21.71 9.54 36.46
C SER A 309 -20.34 9.27 37.09
N GLY A 310 -19.68 10.30 37.66
CA GLY A 310 -18.29 10.21 38.12
C GLY A 310 -17.27 10.01 36.98
N ALA A 311 -17.73 10.02 35.73
CA ALA A 311 -16.90 9.88 34.53
C ALA A 311 -16.56 11.26 33.95
N ALA A 312 -15.32 11.39 33.48
CA ALA A 312 -14.71 12.57 32.84
C ALA A 312 -14.51 13.79 33.78
N PRO A 313 -13.37 13.88 34.49
CA PRO A 313 -13.03 15.07 35.27
C PRO A 313 -12.67 16.24 34.33
N VAL A 314 -13.35 17.38 34.50
CA VAL A 314 -12.82 18.66 34.00
C VAL A 314 -11.93 19.22 35.10
N ALA A 315 -10.65 19.29 34.83
CA ALA A 315 -9.68 19.83 35.77
C ALA A 315 -8.78 20.85 35.08
N PHE A 316 -8.34 21.87 35.83
CA PHE A 316 -7.35 22.81 35.34
C PHE A 316 -6.55 23.44 36.48
N GLU A 317 -5.30 23.80 36.19
CA GLU A 317 -4.41 24.40 37.17
C GLU A 317 -4.83 25.84 37.48
N ALA A 318 -5.11 26.64 36.46
CA ALA A 318 -5.54 28.03 36.62
C ALA A 318 -6.36 28.56 35.43
N LEU A 319 -7.35 29.40 35.73
CA LEU A 319 -8.05 30.26 34.79
C LEU A 319 -7.87 31.72 35.24
N GLU A 320 -7.17 32.53 34.44
CA GLU A 320 -6.92 33.94 34.72
C GLU A 320 -7.68 34.82 33.74
N VAL A 321 -8.45 35.77 34.26
CA VAL A 321 -9.24 36.74 33.51
C VAL A 321 -8.78 38.13 33.88
N ARG A 322 -8.45 38.96 32.87
CA ARG A 322 -8.10 40.38 33.05
C ARG A 322 -9.16 41.25 32.40
N ALA A 323 -9.87 42.00 33.23
CA ALA A 323 -10.89 42.96 32.83
C ALA A 323 -10.23 44.30 32.47
N ALA A 324 -10.37 44.72 31.22
CA ALA A 324 -9.93 46.05 30.77
C ALA A 324 -10.99 47.11 31.09
N SER A 325 -12.26 46.81 30.81
CA SER A 325 -13.41 47.65 31.16
C SER A 325 -14.69 46.82 31.08
N VAL A 326 -15.29 46.50 32.23
CA VAL A 326 -16.60 45.86 32.30
C VAL A 326 -17.61 46.90 32.77
N ARG A 327 -18.62 47.20 31.96
CA ARG A 327 -19.70 48.15 32.26
C ARG A 327 -21.03 47.42 32.33
N PRO A 328 -21.39 46.82 33.49
CA PRO A 328 -22.56 45.95 33.61
C PRO A 328 -23.88 46.68 33.33
N LEU A 329 -23.99 47.94 33.75
CA LEU A 329 -25.17 48.78 33.56
C LEU A 329 -25.41 49.12 32.07
N GLU A 330 -24.35 49.11 31.27
CA GLU A 330 -24.38 49.34 29.83
C GLU A 330 -24.31 48.04 29.01
N ARG A 331 -24.25 46.88 29.69
CA ARG A 331 -24.07 45.53 29.10
C ARG A 331 -22.83 45.39 28.21
N VAL A 332 -21.74 46.08 28.55
CA VAL A 332 -20.45 46.00 27.83
C VAL A 332 -19.42 45.26 28.67
N VAL A 333 -18.70 44.31 28.08
CA VAL A 333 -17.62 43.54 28.72
C VAL A 333 -16.40 43.61 27.81
N HIS A 334 -15.33 44.29 28.24
CA HIS A 334 -14.04 44.27 27.54
C HIS A 334 -12.97 43.62 28.43
N LEU A 335 -12.47 42.47 28.00
CA LEU A 335 -11.41 41.71 28.63
C LEU A 335 -10.12 41.83 27.82
N SER A 336 -9.01 42.15 28.46
CA SER A 336 -7.71 42.19 27.80
C SER A 336 -7.14 40.79 27.56
N SER A 337 -7.35 39.86 28.50
CA SER A 337 -6.92 38.47 28.33
C SER A 337 -7.75 37.48 29.12
N VAL A 338 -7.95 36.30 28.54
CA VAL A 338 -8.43 35.08 29.22
C VAL A 338 -7.39 33.98 29.00
N GLN A 339 -6.75 33.52 30.06
CA GLN A 339 -5.69 32.50 30.01
C GLN A 339 -6.13 31.25 30.79
N TRP A 340 -6.13 30.10 30.11
CA TRP A 340 -6.50 28.81 30.68
C TRP A 340 -5.29 27.87 30.69
N THR A 341 -4.83 27.52 31.89
CA THR A 341 -3.60 26.75 32.10
C THR A 341 -3.90 25.31 32.51
N ALA A 342 -3.28 24.39 31.81
CA ALA A 342 -3.39 22.93 31.97
C ALA A 342 -4.84 22.40 32.02
N PRO A 343 -5.76 22.83 31.13
CA PRO A 343 -7.09 22.23 31.10
C PRO A 343 -7.01 20.77 30.63
N HIS A 344 -7.72 19.90 31.33
CA HIS A 344 -7.88 18.50 31.00
C HIS A 344 -9.35 18.21 30.67
N PHE A 345 -9.58 17.66 29.47
CA PHE A 345 -10.88 17.20 29.01
C PHE A 345 -10.81 15.75 28.59
N GLU A 346 -11.86 14.99 28.91
CA GLU A 346 -12.06 13.65 28.37
C GLU A 346 -13.31 13.66 27.48
N VAL A 347 -13.13 13.32 26.22
CA VAL A 347 -14.19 13.18 25.22
C VAL A 347 -14.29 11.69 24.90
N ARG A 348 -15.49 11.14 25.06
CA ARG A 348 -15.75 9.72 24.84
C ARG A 348 -16.86 9.54 23.81
N ARG A 349 -16.66 8.69 22.81
CA ARG A 349 -17.74 8.15 21.99
C ARG A 349 -18.15 6.80 22.56
N ASP A 350 -19.39 6.71 23.05
CA ASP A 350 -19.89 5.47 23.67
C ASP A 350 -20.15 4.36 22.64
N ALA A 351 -20.39 3.13 23.09
CA ALA A 351 -20.67 1.99 22.22
C ALA A 351 -21.92 2.16 21.32
N GLN A 352 -22.81 3.11 21.62
CA GLN A 352 -23.95 3.48 20.76
C GLN A 352 -23.59 4.57 19.74
N GLY A 353 -22.32 4.97 19.68
CA GLY A 353 -21.81 5.99 18.78
C GLY A 353 -22.08 7.43 19.22
N ARG A 354 -22.62 7.65 20.43
CA ARG A 354 -22.95 8.99 20.95
C ARG A 354 -21.71 9.65 21.55
N LEU A 355 -21.54 10.93 21.26
CA LEU A 355 -20.47 11.75 21.82
C LEU A 355 -20.84 12.21 23.24
N VAL A 356 -20.11 11.72 24.22
CA VAL A 356 -20.19 12.11 25.62
C VAL A 356 -19.00 13.01 25.94
N TRP A 357 -19.30 14.25 26.31
CA TRP A 357 -18.31 15.25 26.67
C TRP A 357 -18.76 16.01 27.93
N PRO A 358 -17.84 16.64 28.67
CA PRO A 358 -18.17 17.30 29.93
C PRO A 358 -19.05 18.53 29.67
N GLY A 359 -20.33 18.46 30.05
CA GLY A 359 -21.32 19.50 29.77
C GLY A 359 -22.54 19.03 28.97
N ALA A 360 -22.54 17.81 28.43
CA ALA A 360 -23.72 17.24 27.79
C ALA A 360 -24.86 17.01 28.80
N SER A 361 -25.91 17.83 28.73
CA SER A 361 -27.17 17.61 29.45
C SER A 361 -27.89 16.38 28.89
N ARG A 362 -28.49 15.54 29.75
CA ARG A 362 -29.42 14.49 29.29
C ARG A 362 -30.54 15.15 28.49
N GLU A 363 -30.73 14.73 27.24
CA GLU A 363 -32.00 14.94 26.53
C GLU A 363 -33.11 14.36 27.40
N GLY A 364 -33.88 15.22 28.08
CA GLY A 364 -34.92 14.79 29.00
C GLY A 364 -35.38 15.82 30.03
N ALA A 365 -34.59 16.87 30.32
CA ALA A 365 -35.01 17.95 31.22
C ALA A 365 -35.32 19.25 30.46
N ALA A 366 -36.14 19.16 29.41
CA ALA A 366 -36.81 20.34 28.89
C ALA A 366 -38.05 20.60 29.76
N THR A 367 -37.86 21.21 30.94
CA THR A 367 -38.93 22.00 31.53
C THR A 367 -39.28 23.11 30.54
N ARG A 368 -40.58 23.28 30.27
CA ARG A 368 -41.12 24.24 29.29
C ARG A 368 -40.35 25.57 29.35
N PRO A 369 -39.97 26.16 28.21
CA PRO A 369 -39.37 27.48 28.22
C PRO A 369 -40.36 28.42 28.87
N ALA A 370 -40.00 28.97 30.03
CA ALA A 370 -40.63 30.17 30.54
C ALA A 370 -40.52 31.21 29.43
N GLU A 371 -41.64 31.84 29.11
CA GLU A 371 -41.74 32.87 28.09
C GLU A 371 -40.59 33.88 28.29
N PRO A 372 -39.69 34.06 27.30
CA PRO A 372 -38.51 34.88 27.50
C PRO A 372 -38.99 36.32 27.72
N LEU A 373 -38.79 36.81 28.93
CA LEU A 373 -38.82 38.24 29.22
C LEU A 373 -37.88 38.92 28.20
N ALA A 374 -38.46 39.62 27.23
CA ALA A 374 -37.74 40.24 26.15
C ALA A 374 -36.77 41.29 26.71
N LEU A 375 -35.50 40.91 26.87
CA LEU A 375 -34.42 41.83 27.24
C LEU A 375 -34.16 42.77 26.06
N THR A 376 -34.25 44.07 26.31
CA THR A 376 -34.25 45.12 25.28
C THR A 376 -32.91 45.40 24.58
N GLN A 377 -31.77 44.82 25.02
CA GLN A 377 -30.45 44.95 24.36
C GLN A 377 -29.49 43.77 24.70
N PRO A 378 -28.77 43.17 23.73
CA PRO A 378 -27.81 42.09 23.97
C PRO A 378 -26.48 42.59 24.58
N TRP A 379 -25.78 41.72 25.31
CA TRP A 379 -24.43 42.00 25.82
C TRP A 379 -23.40 42.16 24.70
N GLN A 380 -22.55 43.18 24.81
CA GLN A 380 -21.39 43.41 23.93
C GLN A 380 -20.12 42.95 24.65
N VAL A 381 -19.58 41.79 24.27
CA VAL A 381 -18.36 41.21 24.84
C VAL A 381 -17.22 41.33 23.85
N LYS A 382 -16.06 41.82 24.29
CA LYS A 382 -14.81 41.88 23.53
C LYS A 382 -13.69 41.28 24.36
N ILE A 383 -12.90 40.39 23.78
CA ILE A 383 -11.74 39.75 24.40
C ILE A 383 -10.54 39.92 23.46
N ASP A 384 -9.53 40.69 23.89
CA ASP A 384 -8.38 40.97 23.03
C ASP A 384 -7.53 39.71 22.78
N ARG A 385 -7.38 38.85 23.79
CA ARG A 385 -6.65 37.58 23.70
C ARG A 385 -7.27 36.45 24.52
N VAL A 386 -7.47 35.29 23.91
CA VAL A 386 -7.76 34.02 24.59
C VAL A 386 -6.57 33.10 24.38
N ALA A 387 -6.05 32.48 25.44
CA ALA A 387 -4.93 31.55 25.37
C ALA A 387 -5.16 30.30 26.23
N VAL A 388 -4.91 29.13 25.64
CA VAL A 388 -4.84 27.84 26.34
C VAL A 388 -3.39 27.38 26.34
N GLN A 389 -2.88 26.97 27.49
CA GLN A 389 -1.51 26.48 27.65
C GLN A 389 -1.47 25.13 28.33
N LYS A 390 -0.60 24.23 27.86
CA LYS A 390 -0.40 22.88 28.42
C LYS A 390 -1.71 22.07 28.50
N GLY A 391 -2.66 22.29 27.60
CA GLY A 391 -3.92 21.57 27.60
C GLY A 391 -3.74 20.09 27.27
N ARG A 392 -4.65 19.27 27.79
CA ARG A 392 -4.74 17.83 27.54
C ARG A 392 -6.15 17.45 27.13
N ILE A 393 -6.26 16.72 26.02
CA ILE A 393 -7.53 16.22 25.51
C ILE A 393 -7.41 14.71 25.33
N ALA A 394 -8.05 13.95 26.21
CA ALA A 394 -8.19 12.51 26.07
C ALA A 394 -9.39 12.18 25.18
N TRP A 395 -9.16 11.42 24.12
CA TRP A 395 -10.17 10.88 23.23
C TRP A 395 -10.32 9.37 23.46
N ARG A 396 -11.55 8.91 23.67
CA ARG A 396 -11.87 7.49 23.79
C ARG A 396 -13.02 7.13 22.87
N ASP A 397 -12.84 6.16 21.97
CA ASP A 397 -13.91 5.67 21.10
C ASP A 397 -14.20 4.20 21.42
N GLU A 398 -15.35 3.94 22.02
CA GLU A 398 -15.86 2.61 22.37
C GLU A 398 -16.81 2.05 21.28
N ALA A 399 -17.16 2.84 20.26
CA ALA A 399 -17.97 2.40 19.12
C ALA A 399 -17.14 1.73 18.02
N ALA A 400 -15.82 1.93 18.00
CA ALA A 400 -14.92 1.23 17.10
C ALA A 400 -14.88 -0.28 17.42
N VAL A 401 -14.55 -1.12 16.42
CA VAL A 401 -14.47 -2.59 16.57
C VAL A 401 -13.55 -2.99 17.72
N ARG A 402 -12.52 -2.18 17.97
CA ARG A 402 -11.69 -2.23 19.17
C ARG A 402 -11.68 -0.83 19.81
N PRO A 403 -11.81 -0.70 21.14
CA PRO A 403 -11.77 0.59 21.79
C PRO A 403 -10.48 1.35 21.43
N VAL A 404 -10.61 2.59 21.01
CA VAL A 404 -9.47 3.47 20.68
C VAL A 404 -9.28 4.49 21.79
N ALA A 405 -8.05 4.66 22.26
CA ALA A 405 -7.70 5.70 23.23
C ALA A 405 -6.51 6.52 22.72
N LEU A 406 -6.70 7.82 22.56
CA LEU A 406 -5.70 8.78 22.08
C LEU A 406 -5.62 9.95 23.06
N GLU A 407 -4.44 10.54 23.25
CA GLU A 407 -4.28 11.73 24.08
C GLU A 407 -3.56 12.83 23.32
N TRP A 408 -4.15 14.02 23.27
CA TRP A 408 -3.50 15.22 22.78
C TRP A 408 -2.88 15.97 23.94
N ASN A 409 -1.55 16.02 23.97
CA ASN A 409 -0.73 16.71 24.95
C ASN A 409 -0.21 18.03 24.41
N ASP A 410 0.28 18.88 25.32
CA ASP A 410 0.85 20.20 25.01
C ASP A 410 -0.08 21.05 24.11
N VAL A 411 -1.38 20.98 24.34
CA VAL A 411 -2.34 21.77 23.55
C VAL A 411 -2.12 23.26 23.87
N LEU A 412 -1.67 23.99 22.85
CA LEU A 412 -1.49 25.43 22.83
C LEU A 412 -2.52 26.00 21.86
N ALA A 413 -3.50 26.74 22.37
CA ALA A 413 -4.47 27.43 21.53
C ALA A 413 -4.42 28.93 21.81
N GLN A 414 -4.53 29.75 20.77
CA GLN A 414 -4.64 31.19 20.91
C GLN A 414 -5.66 31.74 19.92
N ALA A 415 -6.48 32.69 20.39
CA ALA A 415 -7.38 33.46 19.55
C ALA A 415 -7.27 34.94 19.96
N SER A 416 -7.41 35.86 19.01
CA SER A 416 -7.38 37.30 19.30
C SER A 416 -8.60 38.01 18.75
N SER A 417 -8.99 39.11 19.40
CA SER A 417 -10.11 39.95 19.00
C SER A 417 -11.45 39.21 18.93
N VAL A 418 -11.71 38.32 19.90
CA VAL A 418 -12.99 37.62 20.02
C VAL A 418 -14.06 38.64 20.42
N ALA A 419 -15.16 38.72 19.67
CA ALA A 419 -16.25 39.65 19.96
C ALA A 419 -17.61 38.95 19.91
N TRP A 420 -18.53 39.34 20.78
CA TRP A 420 -19.92 38.90 20.79
C TRP A 420 -20.86 40.12 20.96
N PRO A 421 -21.84 40.34 20.08
CA PRO A 421 -22.04 39.69 18.79
C PRO A 421 -20.79 39.83 17.90
N TRP A 422 -20.54 38.86 17.02
CA TRP A 422 -19.31 38.86 16.20
C TRP A 422 -19.34 40.00 15.19
N THR A 423 -18.34 40.88 15.24
CA THR A 423 -18.23 42.06 14.37
C THR A 423 -17.19 41.88 13.25
N GLY A 424 -16.35 40.85 13.32
CA GLY A 424 -15.23 40.64 12.40
C GLY A 424 -14.66 39.23 12.44
N GLY A 425 -13.54 39.02 11.74
CA GLY A 425 -12.85 37.73 11.68
C GLY A 425 -11.96 37.54 12.90
N THR A 426 -12.10 36.40 13.57
CA THR A 426 -11.28 36.03 14.72
C THR A 426 -10.15 35.12 14.24
N PRO A 427 -8.89 35.60 14.17
CA PRO A 427 -7.75 34.73 13.88
C PRO A 427 -7.48 33.82 15.08
N PHE A 428 -7.12 32.58 14.79
CA PHE A 428 -6.76 31.58 15.80
C PHE A 428 -5.57 30.75 15.33
N ALA A 429 -4.83 30.22 16.30
CA ALA A 429 -3.81 29.21 16.08
C ALA A 429 -3.90 28.12 17.15
N LEU A 430 -3.63 26.89 16.75
CA LEU A 430 -3.67 25.68 17.55
C LEU A 430 -2.39 24.89 17.28
N GLN A 431 -1.76 24.40 18.33
CA GLN A 431 -0.70 23.42 18.26
C GLN A 431 -0.97 22.33 19.29
N ALA A 432 -0.79 21.07 18.90
CA ALA A 432 -0.96 19.94 19.80
C ALA A 432 0.00 18.81 19.41
N ARG A 433 0.29 17.92 20.36
CA ARG A 433 1.06 16.69 20.13
C ARG A 433 0.19 15.48 20.43
N LEU A 434 0.19 14.50 19.56
CA LEU A 434 -0.52 13.25 19.78
C LEU A 434 0.38 12.26 20.53
N ALA A 435 -0.15 11.57 21.53
CA ALA A 435 0.50 10.46 22.21
C ALA A 435 -0.49 9.30 22.39
N PRO A 436 -0.06 8.04 22.22
CA PRO A 436 -0.82 6.89 22.71
C PRO A 436 -0.93 6.94 24.23
N ARG A 437 -2.13 6.71 24.77
CA ARG A 437 -2.41 6.81 26.22
C ARG A 437 -1.60 5.80 27.07
N ASP A 438 -1.25 4.65 26.49
CA ASP A 438 -0.59 3.52 27.19
C ASP A 438 0.93 3.42 26.95
N SER A 439 1.53 4.33 26.17
CA SER A 439 2.99 4.37 26.00
C SER A 439 3.63 5.23 27.08
N ALA A 440 4.64 4.70 27.78
CA ALA A 440 5.42 5.47 28.76
C ALA A 440 5.92 6.78 28.14
N PRO A 441 5.89 7.93 28.87
CA PRO A 441 6.40 9.19 28.37
C PRO A 441 7.88 9.02 28.02
N SER A 442 8.15 8.83 26.74
CA SER A 442 9.50 8.72 26.22
C SER A 442 10.12 10.11 26.31
N ALA A 443 11.30 10.22 26.93
CA ALA A 443 11.98 11.49 27.21
C ALA A 443 12.51 12.24 25.96
N VAL A 444 11.99 11.92 24.76
CA VAL A 444 12.41 12.51 23.49
C VAL A 444 11.16 12.99 22.76
N GLY A 445 11.15 14.28 22.38
CA GLY A 445 10.02 14.98 21.78
C GLY A 445 9.66 14.57 20.35
N SER A 446 9.48 13.27 20.10
CA SER A 446 9.26 12.65 18.77
C SER A 446 7.84 12.10 18.57
N GLY A 447 6.83 12.66 19.26
CA GLY A 447 5.43 12.33 19.01
C GLY A 447 4.85 13.10 17.81
N PRO A 448 3.80 12.58 17.14
CA PRO A 448 3.14 13.28 16.04
C PRO A 448 2.68 14.68 16.44
N THR A 449 2.78 15.63 15.52
CA THR A 449 2.41 17.04 15.78
C THR A 449 1.29 17.51 14.87
N LEU A 450 0.37 18.30 15.43
CA LEU A 450 -0.67 19.02 14.72
C LEU A 450 -0.42 20.52 14.93
N ARG A 451 -0.42 21.29 13.85
CA ARG A 451 -0.52 22.76 13.89
C ARG A 451 -1.67 23.17 13.00
N ALA A 452 -2.51 24.09 13.47
CA ALA A 452 -3.57 24.68 12.67
C ALA A 452 -3.62 26.18 12.91
N ALA A 453 -3.87 26.97 11.87
CA ALA A 453 -4.07 28.40 11.97
C ALA A 453 -5.11 28.85 10.96
N GLY A 454 -5.94 29.82 11.34
CA GLY A 454 -7.07 30.22 10.51
C GLY A 454 -7.74 31.47 10.99
N THR A 455 -8.79 31.85 10.27
CA THR A 455 -9.68 32.95 10.65
C THR A 455 -11.11 32.47 10.54
N ALA A 456 -11.88 32.67 11.60
CA ALA A 456 -13.30 32.30 11.65
C ALA A 456 -14.19 33.54 11.69
N TRP A 457 -15.35 33.44 11.04
CA TRP A 457 -16.51 34.33 11.12
C TRP A 457 -17.75 33.48 11.47
N PRO A 458 -18.90 34.08 11.81
CA PRO A 458 -20.10 33.31 12.18
C PRO A 458 -20.61 32.35 11.10
N ASP A 459 -20.49 32.75 9.84
CA ASP A 459 -21.04 32.02 8.69
C ASP A 459 -19.97 31.48 7.73
N ARG A 460 -18.69 31.79 7.94
CA ARG A 460 -17.60 31.39 7.06
C ARG A 460 -16.29 31.28 7.82
N GLY A 461 -15.31 30.61 7.24
CA GLY A 461 -13.98 30.57 7.79
C GLY A 461 -13.01 29.82 6.92
N GLN A 462 -11.75 29.91 7.31
CA GLN A 462 -10.68 29.16 6.69
C GLN A 462 -9.68 28.72 7.75
N VAL A 463 -9.14 27.52 7.60
CA VAL A 463 -8.13 26.94 8.47
C VAL A 463 -7.11 26.20 7.61
N ALA A 464 -5.83 26.45 7.85
CA ALA A 464 -4.73 25.64 7.35
C ALA A 464 -4.21 24.78 8.50
N ALA A 465 -4.00 23.49 8.25
CA ALA A 465 -3.51 22.52 9.21
C ALA A 465 -2.33 21.74 8.60
N SER A 466 -1.27 21.58 9.39
CA SER A 466 -0.14 20.72 9.10
C SER A 466 -0.04 19.62 10.16
N VAL A 467 0.01 18.38 9.70
CA VAL A 467 0.20 17.20 10.53
C VAL A 467 1.54 16.57 10.14
N ARG A 468 2.33 16.16 11.13
CA ARG A 468 3.62 15.50 10.93
C ARG A 468 3.78 14.28 11.81
N GLY A 469 4.32 13.20 11.25
CA GLY A 469 4.76 12.01 11.96
C GLY A 469 3.63 11.12 12.46
N VAL A 470 2.46 11.12 11.82
CA VAL A 470 1.29 10.35 12.31
C VAL A 470 1.40 8.89 11.88
N PRO A 471 1.53 7.92 12.81
CA PRO A 471 1.57 6.51 12.45
C PRO A 471 0.19 6.04 11.96
N LEU A 472 0.13 5.45 10.78
CA LEU A 472 -1.12 4.91 10.20
C LEU A 472 -1.72 3.79 11.07
N SER A 473 -0.87 3.03 11.76
CA SER A 473 -1.28 2.00 12.71
C SER A 473 -2.10 2.53 13.90
N ALA A 474 -2.04 3.83 14.22
CA ALA A 474 -2.92 4.44 15.23
C ALA A 474 -4.42 4.42 14.83
N PHE A 475 -4.72 4.21 13.54
CA PHE A 475 -6.08 4.15 13.01
C PHE A 475 -6.52 2.75 12.57
N ASP A 476 -5.70 1.71 12.80
CA ASP A 476 -6.01 0.32 12.44
C ASP A 476 -7.35 -0.15 13.02
N ALA A 477 -7.72 0.31 14.22
CA ALA A 477 -8.99 -0.05 14.85
C ALA A 477 -10.21 0.50 14.09
N TYR A 478 -10.06 1.64 13.42
CA TYR A 478 -11.08 2.22 12.56
C TYR A 478 -11.16 1.50 11.21
N ALA A 479 -10.01 1.14 10.63
CA ALA A 479 -9.95 0.41 9.36
C ALA A 479 -10.42 -1.05 9.49
N ALA A 480 -10.23 -1.68 10.66
CA ALA A 480 -10.55 -3.09 10.90
C ALA A 480 -12.03 -3.48 10.69
N ALA A 481 -12.94 -2.50 10.69
CA ALA A 481 -14.35 -2.72 10.37
C ALA A 481 -14.60 -3.01 8.88
N ALA A 482 -13.73 -2.51 7.99
CA ALA A 482 -13.89 -2.58 6.54
C ALA A 482 -12.78 -3.40 5.86
N LEU A 483 -11.57 -3.37 6.42
CA LEU A 483 -10.37 -3.99 5.86
C LEU A 483 -9.75 -4.97 6.87
N ALA A 484 -9.51 -6.20 6.42
CA ALA A 484 -8.81 -7.24 7.14
C ALA A 484 -7.29 -6.99 7.29
N PRO A 485 -6.53 -6.54 6.26
CA PRO A 485 -5.10 -6.28 6.42
C PRO A 485 -4.85 -5.00 7.23
N GLN A 486 -3.72 -4.96 7.96
CA GLN A 486 -3.25 -3.78 8.68
C GLN A 486 -2.42 -2.88 7.76
N VAL A 487 -2.50 -1.58 7.98
CA VAL A 487 -1.78 -0.57 7.19
C VAL A 487 -0.83 0.17 8.13
N ASP A 488 0.46 -0.04 7.93
CA ASP A 488 1.51 0.66 8.65
C ASP A 488 2.17 1.73 7.77
N GLY A 489 2.85 2.69 8.40
CA GLY A 489 3.52 3.81 7.73
C GLY A 489 3.40 5.11 8.53
N VAL A 490 4.14 6.13 8.10
CA VAL A 490 4.15 7.46 8.75
C VAL A 490 3.57 8.49 7.81
N LEU A 491 2.53 9.19 8.25
CA LEU A 491 1.76 10.18 7.48
C LEU A 491 2.15 11.61 7.84
N ASP A 492 2.44 12.40 6.81
CA ASP A 492 2.58 13.85 6.85
C ASP A 492 1.54 14.48 5.92
N ALA A 493 0.91 15.56 6.36
CA ALA A 493 -0.12 16.24 5.57
C ALA A 493 -0.12 17.75 5.79
N ASP A 494 -0.31 18.53 4.73
CA ASP A 494 -0.60 19.96 4.74
C ASP A 494 -1.93 20.18 4.03
N ALA A 495 -2.96 20.58 4.78
CA ALA A 495 -4.31 20.75 4.28
C ALA A 495 -4.93 22.08 4.72
N GLY A 496 -5.60 22.75 3.81
CA GLY A 496 -6.48 23.88 4.06
C GLY A 496 -7.94 23.45 3.96
N PHE A 497 -8.81 24.04 4.77
CA PHE A 497 -10.25 23.89 4.68
C PHE A 497 -10.90 25.27 4.77
N ALA A 498 -11.78 25.58 3.82
CA ALA A 498 -12.55 26.81 3.80
C ALA A 498 -14.04 26.49 3.64
N TRP A 499 -14.86 27.19 4.40
CA TRP A 499 -16.32 27.02 4.37
C TRP A 499 -17.02 28.38 4.33
N ASN A 500 -18.21 28.41 3.71
CA ASN A 500 -19.09 29.55 3.70
C ASN A 500 -20.55 29.07 3.63
N HIS A 501 -21.23 29.11 4.77
CA HIS A 501 -22.61 28.66 4.94
C HIS A 501 -23.61 29.46 4.10
N ARG A 502 -23.35 30.73 3.79
CA ARG A 502 -24.27 31.52 2.93
C ARG A 502 -24.29 31.03 1.49
N THR A 503 -23.13 30.59 1.00
CA THR A 503 -22.97 30.09 -0.37
C THR A 503 -23.08 28.57 -0.48
N GLY A 504 -23.08 27.85 0.65
CA GLY A 504 -22.97 26.40 0.70
C GLY A 504 -21.56 25.86 0.36
N ALA A 505 -20.59 26.72 0.05
CA ALA A 505 -19.25 26.31 -0.33
C ALA A 505 -18.51 25.64 0.84
N MET A 506 -17.97 24.44 0.60
CA MET A 506 -17.07 23.73 1.51
C MET A 506 -15.97 23.08 0.67
N VAL A 507 -14.77 23.63 0.76
CA VAL A 507 -13.64 23.25 -0.08
C VAL A 507 -12.44 22.91 0.81
N ALA A 508 -11.83 21.75 0.58
CA ALA A 508 -10.54 21.40 1.16
C ALA A 508 -9.45 21.44 0.08
N LYS A 509 -8.28 21.96 0.43
CA LYS A 509 -7.07 21.90 -0.39
C LYS A 509 -5.99 21.14 0.36
N VAL A 510 -5.62 19.95 -0.10
CA VAL A 510 -4.44 19.23 0.39
C VAL A 510 -3.26 19.65 -0.47
N ALA A 511 -2.41 20.54 0.05
CA ALA A 511 -1.23 21.02 -0.67
C ALA A 511 -0.18 19.90 -0.82
N HIS A 512 0.01 19.12 0.24
CA HIS A 512 0.94 18.01 0.28
C HIS A 512 0.41 16.92 1.22
N LEU A 513 0.49 15.66 0.80
CA LEU A 513 0.20 14.50 1.63
C LEU A 513 1.24 13.44 1.27
N SER A 514 1.99 12.95 2.24
CA SER A 514 2.95 11.88 2.04
C SER A 514 2.81 10.82 3.11
N ALA A 515 2.90 9.55 2.70
CA ALA A 515 2.99 8.42 3.58
C ALA A 515 4.31 7.68 3.27
N ASP A 516 5.20 7.63 4.25
CA ASP A 516 6.51 7.00 4.15
C ASP A 516 6.50 5.62 4.81
N GLY A 517 7.22 4.66 4.20
CA GLY A 517 7.34 3.30 4.72
C GLY A 517 6.01 2.52 4.77
N VAL A 518 5.11 2.78 3.82
CA VAL A 518 3.77 2.17 3.81
C VAL A 518 3.87 0.67 3.63
N ALA A 519 3.21 -0.10 4.49
CA ALA A 519 3.14 -1.55 4.38
C ALA A 519 1.72 -2.05 4.65
N VAL A 520 1.22 -2.91 3.77
CA VAL A 520 -0.06 -3.60 3.93
C VAL A 520 0.23 -5.07 4.24
N ALA A 521 -0.04 -5.49 5.46
CA ALA A 521 0.33 -6.81 5.96
C ALA A 521 -0.80 -7.49 6.73
N CYS A 522 -0.84 -8.82 6.65
CA CYS A 522 -1.72 -9.66 7.45
C CYS A 522 -0.93 -10.19 8.65
N LEU A 523 -0.92 -9.45 9.77
CA LEU A 523 -0.09 -9.80 10.95
C LEU A 523 -0.77 -10.77 11.94
N SER A 524 -2.10 -10.98 11.83
CA SER A 524 -2.86 -11.89 12.71
C SER A 524 -3.48 -13.04 11.92
N GLU A 525 -3.18 -14.28 12.31
CA GLU A 525 -3.85 -15.47 11.77
C GLU A 525 -5.38 -15.34 11.92
N GLY A 526 -6.12 -15.55 10.83
CA GLY A 526 -7.59 -15.60 10.83
C GLY A 526 -8.33 -14.46 10.12
N ARG A 527 -7.74 -13.27 9.93
CA ARG A 527 -8.43 -12.15 9.22
C ARG A 527 -8.18 -12.10 7.71
N CYS A 528 -6.95 -12.36 7.28
CA CYS A 528 -6.60 -12.48 5.87
C CYS A 528 -5.44 -13.47 5.72
N ALA A 529 -5.35 -14.13 4.56
CA ALA A 529 -4.31 -15.11 4.31
C ALA A 529 -2.94 -14.43 4.28
N THR A 530 -1.93 -15.03 4.92
CA THR A 530 -0.53 -14.63 4.73
C THR A 530 -0.03 -15.16 3.39
N PRO A 531 0.81 -14.41 2.66
CA PRO A 531 1.37 -14.88 1.39
C PRO A 531 2.17 -16.16 1.62
N LYS A 532 1.93 -17.21 0.82
CA LYS A 532 2.68 -18.46 0.93
C LYS A 532 4.12 -18.20 0.47
N ALA A 533 5.10 -18.46 1.34
CA ALA A 533 6.51 -18.34 1.02
C ALA A 533 6.93 -19.45 0.03
N ALA A 534 6.76 -19.21 -1.27
CA ALA A 534 7.43 -20.00 -2.30
C ALA A 534 8.84 -19.41 -2.51
N GLY A 535 9.85 -20.29 -2.57
CA GLY A 535 11.25 -19.90 -2.60
C GLY A 535 11.59 -18.90 -3.72
N GLY A 536 11.94 -17.67 -3.33
CA GLY A 536 12.54 -16.67 -4.23
C GLY A 536 11.58 -15.72 -4.96
N THR A 537 10.28 -15.70 -4.65
CA THR A 537 9.27 -14.88 -5.37
C THR A 537 8.76 -13.63 -4.64
N ALA A 538 9.46 -13.17 -3.60
CA ALA A 538 9.23 -11.81 -3.11
C ALA A 538 9.90 -10.81 -4.05
N PRO A 539 9.26 -9.66 -4.38
CA PRO A 539 10.02 -8.52 -4.89
C PRO A 539 11.17 -8.23 -3.91
N GLU A 540 12.36 -7.95 -4.44
CA GLU A 540 13.55 -7.69 -3.64
C GLU A 540 13.28 -6.61 -2.57
N ALA A 541 13.77 -6.81 -1.34
CA ALA A 541 13.58 -5.91 -0.20
C ALA A 541 12.12 -5.68 0.28
N MET A 542 11.17 -6.57 -0.05
CA MET A 542 9.83 -6.55 0.55
C MET A 542 9.77 -7.35 1.87
N SER A 543 9.06 -6.85 2.89
CA SER A 543 8.96 -7.52 4.19
C SER A 543 8.20 -8.87 4.13
N ALA A 544 8.59 -9.79 5.03
CA ALA A 544 7.90 -11.07 5.19
C ALA A 544 6.45 -10.85 5.64
N GLY A 545 5.49 -11.53 5.02
CA GLY A 545 4.06 -11.39 5.34
C GLY A 545 3.34 -10.17 4.73
N ALA A 546 4.05 -9.21 4.12
CA ALA A 546 3.42 -8.09 3.42
C ALA A 546 2.85 -8.50 2.06
N TRP A 547 1.68 -7.95 1.74
CA TRP A 547 1.05 -8.04 0.41
C TRP A 547 1.42 -6.86 -0.47
N ALA A 548 1.59 -5.68 0.13
CA ALA A 548 2.03 -4.47 -0.54
C ALA A 548 2.99 -3.67 0.35
N GLN A 549 3.95 -2.99 -0.26
CA GLN A 549 4.83 -2.05 0.42
C GLN A 549 5.16 -0.89 -0.53
N ALA A 550 5.39 0.30 -0.01
CA ALA A 550 5.93 1.43 -0.77
C ALA A 550 6.90 2.23 0.09
N GLN A 551 7.99 2.71 -0.50
CA GLN A 551 8.92 3.59 0.21
C GLN A 551 8.23 4.93 0.54
N ARG A 552 7.50 5.46 -0.44
CA ARG A 552 6.77 6.72 -0.31
C ARG A 552 5.55 6.73 -1.24
N LEU A 553 4.40 7.12 -0.71
CA LEU A 553 3.21 7.49 -1.45
C LEU A 553 2.97 8.97 -1.23
N GLN A 554 2.78 9.75 -2.30
CA GLN A 554 2.65 11.19 -2.21
C GLN A 554 1.55 11.74 -3.12
N ILE A 555 0.81 12.72 -2.61
CA ILE A 555 -0.21 13.48 -3.31
C ILE A 555 0.13 14.97 -3.19
N GLU A 556 0.12 15.69 -4.32
CA GLU A 556 0.38 17.13 -4.37
C GLU A 556 -0.82 17.87 -4.97
N ASP A 557 -1.16 19.00 -4.36
CA ASP A 557 -2.23 19.93 -4.76
C ASP A 557 -3.55 19.21 -5.12
N ALA A 558 -4.16 18.55 -4.13
CA ALA A 558 -5.51 18.01 -4.24
C ALA A 558 -6.56 19.02 -3.76
N TRP A 559 -7.57 19.28 -4.58
CA TRP A 559 -8.75 20.08 -4.26
C TRP A 559 -9.96 19.18 -4.12
N ILE A 560 -10.70 19.34 -3.04
CA ILE A 560 -11.90 18.56 -2.69
C ILE A 560 -13.05 19.54 -2.52
N ASP A 561 -14.02 19.49 -3.42
CA ASP A 561 -15.29 20.21 -3.32
C ASP A 561 -16.35 19.25 -2.79
N LEU A 562 -16.74 19.45 -1.52
CA LEU A 562 -17.67 18.57 -0.81
C LEU A 562 -19.11 18.65 -1.37
N PRO A 563 -19.70 19.84 -1.61
CA PRO A 563 -21.01 19.98 -2.25
C PRO A 563 -21.06 19.37 -3.65
N ALA A 564 -20.04 19.63 -4.48
CA ALA A 564 -19.97 19.10 -5.84
C ALA A 564 -19.52 17.63 -5.90
N ARG A 565 -19.10 17.06 -4.75
CA ARG A 565 -18.50 15.71 -4.65
C ARG A 565 -17.40 15.51 -5.68
N SER A 566 -16.52 16.49 -5.82
CA SER A 566 -15.43 16.43 -6.80
C SER A 566 -14.06 16.52 -6.12
N VAL A 567 -13.10 15.78 -6.66
CA VAL A 567 -11.71 15.75 -6.25
C VAL A 567 -10.85 15.99 -7.47
N SER A 568 -9.93 16.94 -7.43
CA SER A 568 -8.93 17.12 -8.48
C SER A 568 -7.53 17.12 -7.87
N VAL A 569 -6.66 16.26 -8.37
CA VAL A 569 -5.30 16.05 -7.87
C VAL A 569 -4.30 16.43 -8.94
N ALA A 570 -3.34 17.29 -8.62
CA ALA A 570 -2.32 17.70 -9.59
C ALA A 570 -1.29 16.59 -9.83
N ARG A 571 -0.81 15.93 -8.76
CA ARG A 571 0.19 14.87 -8.88
C ARG A 571 -0.01 13.76 -7.86
N VAL A 572 0.14 12.52 -8.32
CA VAL A 572 0.25 11.31 -7.49
C VAL A 572 1.58 10.63 -7.79
N ILE A 573 2.38 10.36 -6.76
CA ILE A 573 3.69 9.73 -6.88
C ILE A 573 3.71 8.48 -6.00
N ALA A 574 4.10 7.35 -6.58
CA ALA A 574 4.44 6.14 -5.83
C ALA A 574 5.91 5.77 -6.10
N GLN A 575 6.73 5.79 -5.05
CA GLN A 575 8.14 5.44 -5.11
C GLN A 575 8.37 4.04 -4.55
N ALA A 576 9.04 3.21 -5.35
CA ALA A 576 9.34 1.82 -5.07
C ALA A 576 8.13 1.00 -4.54
N PRO A 577 6.94 1.05 -5.19
CA PRO A 577 5.83 0.21 -4.78
C PRO A 577 6.11 -1.25 -5.13
N ARG A 578 5.99 -2.14 -4.14
CA ARG A 578 6.18 -3.58 -4.25
C ARG A 578 4.88 -4.28 -3.94
N LEU A 579 4.42 -5.14 -4.84
CA LEU A 579 3.15 -5.84 -4.71
C LEU A 579 3.33 -7.34 -4.90
N ARG A 580 2.61 -8.14 -4.12
CA ARG A 580 2.36 -9.57 -4.40
C ARG A 580 0.96 -9.73 -4.92
N ALA A 581 0.81 -10.33 -6.10
CA ALA A 581 -0.45 -10.72 -6.68
C ALA A 581 -0.55 -12.24 -6.73
N GLU A 582 -1.49 -12.81 -5.98
CA GLU A 582 -1.69 -14.25 -5.91
C GLU A 582 -3.12 -14.63 -6.24
N ARG A 583 -3.28 -15.58 -7.16
CA ARG A 583 -4.52 -16.29 -7.42
C ARG A 583 -4.39 -17.71 -6.87
N SER A 584 -5.28 -18.09 -5.95
CA SER A 584 -5.26 -19.39 -5.29
C SER A 584 -5.61 -20.52 -6.26
N ALA A 585 -5.36 -21.77 -5.84
CA ALA A 585 -5.74 -22.95 -6.62
C ALA A 585 -7.26 -23.06 -6.85
N ASP A 586 -8.07 -22.45 -5.97
CA ASP A 586 -9.53 -22.37 -6.10
C ASP A 586 -9.98 -21.23 -7.03
N GLY A 587 -9.03 -20.48 -7.62
CA GLY A 587 -9.29 -19.39 -8.55
C GLY A 587 -9.63 -18.03 -7.89
N GLN A 588 -9.58 -17.92 -6.57
CA GLN A 588 -9.82 -16.69 -5.81
C GLN A 588 -8.58 -15.80 -5.75
N TRP A 589 -8.75 -14.49 -5.79
CA TRP A 589 -7.67 -13.53 -5.61
C TRP A 589 -7.44 -13.25 -4.12
N MET A 590 -6.20 -12.91 -3.76
CA MET A 590 -5.84 -12.57 -2.39
C MET A 590 -6.68 -11.43 -1.78
N PHE A 591 -7.12 -10.47 -2.59
CA PHE A 591 -7.93 -9.32 -2.14
C PHE A 591 -9.42 -9.63 -1.98
N ASP A 592 -9.93 -10.76 -2.50
CA ASP A 592 -11.34 -11.16 -2.33
C ASP A 592 -11.70 -11.37 -0.84
N ARG A 593 -10.69 -11.54 0.02
CA ARG A 593 -10.81 -11.73 1.46
C ARG A 593 -10.35 -10.51 2.28
N TRP A 594 -9.99 -9.40 1.63
CA TRP A 594 -9.56 -8.18 2.34
C TRP A 594 -10.72 -7.35 2.86
N VAL A 595 -11.87 -7.39 2.19
CA VAL A 595 -13.07 -6.66 2.65
C VAL A 595 -13.81 -7.53 3.65
N VAL A 596 -14.01 -7.02 4.86
CA VAL A 596 -14.82 -7.70 5.88
C VAL A 596 -16.29 -7.46 5.54
N ALA A 597 -17.00 -8.52 5.13
CA ALA A 597 -18.45 -8.43 4.95
C ALA A 597 -19.08 -8.00 6.28
N SER A 598 -19.79 -6.87 6.28
CA SER A 598 -20.62 -6.48 7.41
C SER A 598 -21.66 -7.58 7.67
N PRO A 599 -22.01 -7.89 8.94
CA PRO A 599 -23.10 -8.81 9.24
C PRO A 599 -24.37 -8.37 8.50
N GLY A 600 -25.09 -9.37 8.00
CA GLY A 600 -26.08 -9.24 6.92
C GLY A 600 -27.30 -8.35 7.18
N PRO A 601 -28.14 -8.15 6.14
CA PRO A 601 -29.11 -7.06 6.02
C PRO A 601 -30.35 -7.11 6.94
N ALA A 602 -30.43 -8.06 7.88
CA ALA A 602 -31.68 -8.36 8.58
C ALA A 602 -32.17 -7.23 9.50
N ASP A 603 -31.30 -6.32 9.95
CA ASP A 603 -31.67 -5.23 10.86
C ASP A 603 -31.63 -3.81 10.23
N LEU A 604 -31.26 -3.69 8.94
CA LEU A 604 -31.15 -2.39 8.25
C LEU A 604 -32.24 -2.14 7.18
N GLU A 605 -33.04 -3.15 6.84
CA GLU A 605 -34.14 -3.00 5.86
C GLU A 605 -35.24 -2.01 6.32
N SER A 606 -35.33 -1.72 7.62
CA SER A 606 -36.30 -0.74 8.15
C SER A 606 -35.86 0.73 7.99
N SER A 607 -34.57 1.01 7.77
CA SER A 607 -34.03 2.39 7.64
C SER A 607 -33.65 2.79 6.20
N ALA A 608 -33.80 1.90 5.22
CA ALA A 608 -33.38 2.14 3.84
C ALA A 608 -34.47 2.74 2.92
N LYS A 609 -35.67 3.07 3.44
CA LYS A 609 -36.78 3.63 2.62
C LYS A 609 -36.75 5.16 2.43
N GLY A 610 -35.61 5.83 2.63
CA GLY A 610 -35.55 7.29 2.46
C GLY A 610 -34.19 7.92 2.14
N ARG A 611 -33.13 7.15 1.85
CA ARG A 611 -31.86 7.73 1.40
C ARG A 611 -31.78 7.69 -0.12
N GLU A 612 -32.10 8.80 -0.77
CA GLU A 612 -31.71 9.04 -2.15
C GLU A 612 -30.19 8.83 -2.27
N SER A 613 -29.77 7.92 -3.14
CA SER A 613 -28.36 7.69 -3.49
C SER A 613 -27.83 8.95 -4.18
N GLY A 614 -27.24 9.88 -3.42
CA GLY A 614 -26.66 11.09 -3.99
C GLY A 614 -25.59 10.79 -5.05
N ALA A 615 -25.34 11.75 -5.95
CA ALA A 615 -24.42 11.61 -7.09
C ALA A 615 -23.03 11.02 -6.70
N PRO A 616 -22.42 10.19 -7.56
CA PRO A 616 -21.10 9.60 -7.30
C PRO A 616 -20.00 10.66 -7.29
N TRP A 617 -18.91 10.41 -6.56
CA TRP A 617 -17.75 11.30 -6.48
C TRP A 617 -16.96 11.35 -7.79
N ALA A 618 -16.70 12.54 -8.33
CA ALA A 618 -15.87 12.79 -9.52
C ALA A 618 -14.41 13.11 -9.17
N VAL A 619 -13.48 12.21 -9.47
CA VAL A 619 -12.03 12.31 -9.25
C VAL A 619 -11.30 12.59 -10.55
N ARG A 620 -10.42 13.59 -10.59
CA ARG A 620 -9.52 13.90 -11.70
C ARG A 620 -8.06 13.87 -11.23
N LEU A 621 -7.20 13.13 -11.90
CA LEU A 621 -5.77 13.00 -11.59
C LEU A 621 -4.95 13.53 -12.78
N ALA A 622 -4.22 14.64 -12.61
CA ALA A 622 -3.54 15.29 -13.73
C ALA A 622 -2.24 14.57 -14.15
N ASP A 623 -1.42 14.12 -13.20
CA ASP A 623 -0.21 13.30 -13.45
C ASP A 623 -0.10 12.21 -12.36
N VAL A 624 0.04 10.96 -12.79
CA VAL A 624 0.29 9.80 -11.93
C VAL A 624 1.61 9.20 -12.35
N SER A 625 2.53 9.05 -11.41
CA SER A 625 3.84 8.49 -11.66
C SER A 625 4.17 7.37 -10.67
N VAL A 626 4.68 6.26 -11.21
CA VAL A 626 5.24 5.14 -10.46
C VAL A 626 6.69 5.02 -10.87
N SER A 627 7.60 4.93 -9.89
CA SER A 627 9.03 4.74 -10.13
C SER A 627 9.57 3.57 -9.31
N ASP A 628 10.46 2.79 -9.92
CA ASP A 628 11.12 1.62 -9.31
C ASP A 628 10.13 0.58 -8.73
N GLY A 629 8.97 0.42 -9.37
CA GLY A 629 7.95 -0.53 -8.93
C GLY A 629 8.35 -1.99 -9.17
N ALA A 630 7.78 -2.90 -8.39
CA ALA A 630 7.95 -4.33 -8.58
C ALA A 630 6.67 -5.11 -8.24
N ILE A 631 6.36 -6.13 -9.04
CA ILE A 631 5.21 -7.02 -8.85
C ILE A 631 5.70 -8.45 -8.91
N ALA A 632 5.38 -9.24 -7.88
CA ALA A 632 5.49 -10.68 -7.94
C ALA A 632 4.11 -11.27 -8.20
N PHE A 633 3.94 -11.93 -9.34
CA PHE A 633 2.70 -12.56 -9.76
C PHE A 633 2.81 -14.08 -9.61
N ARG A 634 1.79 -14.68 -9.00
CA ARG A 634 1.65 -16.12 -8.82
C ARG A 634 0.22 -16.57 -9.12
N ASP A 635 0.05 -17.45 -10.08
CA ASP A 635 -1.23 -18.11 -10.35
C ASP A 635 -1.10 -19.60 -10.05
N ALA A 636 -1.82 -20.05 -9.02
CA ALA A 636 -1.83 -21.44 -8.59
C ALA A 636 -3.01 -22.25 -9.16
N VAL A 637 -3.80 -21.69 -10.08
CA VAL A 637 -4.89 -22.41 -10.77
C VAL A 637 -4.36 -23.56 -11.64
N PRO A 638 -3.30 -23.39 -12.46
CA PRO A 638 -2.72 -24.51 -13.19
C PRO A 638 -2.02 -25.50 -12.24
N ALA A 639 -1.93 -26.78 -12.64
CA ALA A 639 -1.31 -27.83 -11.81
C ALA A 639 0.15 -27.52 -11.40
N VAL A 640 0.88 -26.81 -12.26
CA VAL A 640 2.17 -26.18 -11.95
C VAL A 640 1.92 -24.67 -11.88
N PRO A 641 2.17 -24.01 -10.73
CA PRO A 641 1.92 -22.58 -10.60
C PRO A 641 2.72 -21.76 -11.62
N VAL A 642 2.09 -20.72 -12.15
CA VAL A 642 2.75 -19.72 -13.01
C VAL A 642 3.31 -18.63 -12.11
N GLU A 643 4.62 -18.41 -12.17
CA GLU A 643 5.31 -17.41 -11.35
C GLU A 643 6.11 -16.45 -12.23
N LEU A 644 5.84 -15.16 -12.08
CA LEU A 644 6.49 -14.07 -12.83
C LEU A 644 6.92 -12.96 -11.88
N GLN A 645 8.08 -12.37 -12.14
CA GLN A 645 8.55 -11.18 -11.43
C GLN A 645 8.68 -10.03 -12.40
N MET A 646 8.01 -8.93 -12.08
CA MET A 646 8.15 -7.67 -12.77
C MET A 646 8.93 -6.71 -11.88
N SER A 647 9.98 -6.09 -12.39
CA SER A 647 10.82 -5.14 -11.66
C SER A 647 11.13 -3.90 -12.51
N ALA A 648 11.71 -2.87 -11.89
CA ALA A 648 11.99 -1.58 -12.53
C ALA A 648 10.75 -1.00 -13.24
N ILE A 649 9.57 -1.20 -12.65
CA ILE A 649 8.31 -0.76 -13.24
C ILE A 649 8.26 0.76 -13.12
N ALA A 650 8.21 1.43 -14.27
CA ALA A 650 7.92 2.84 -14.36
C ALA A 650 6.61 3.04 -15.12
N VAL A 651 5.67 3.76 -14.51
CA VAL A 651 4.38 4.11 -15.11
C VAL A 651 4.22 5.61 -15.07
N ARG A 652 3.77 6.20 -16.17
CA ARG A 652 3.33 7.59 -16.21
C ARG A 652 2.00 7.68 -16.93
N ALA A 653 0.97 8.13 -16.23
CA ALA A 653 -0.35 8.39 -16.77
C ALA A 653 -0.71 9.86 -16.58
N ARG A 654 -1.35 10.49 -17.57
CA ARG A 654 -1.77 11.90 -17.48
C ARG A 654 -3.25 12.05 -17.77
N GLN A 655 -3.87 13.06 -17.15
CA GLN A 655 -5.27 13.46 -17.37
C GLN A 655 -6.29 12.34 -17.09
N TRP A 656 -6.06 11.56 -16.03
CA TRP A 656 -6.97 10.51 -15.57
C TRP A 656 -8.24 11.08 -14.93
N ALA A 657 -9.39 10.44 -15.12
CA ALA A 657 -10.65 10.84 -14.50
C ALA A 657 -11.56 9.63 -14.19
N PHE A 658 -12.22 9.65 -13.04
CA PHE A 658 -13.13 8.62 -12.52
C PHE A 658 -14.33 9.29 -11.82
N PRO A 659 -15.56 8.75 -11.79
CA PRO A 659 -16.07 7.65 -12.59
C PRO A 659 -16.16 8.13 -14.05
N PRO A 660 -16.51 7.25 -15.00
CA PRO A 660 -17.05 7.74 -16.27
C PRO A 660 -18.18 8.74 -15.96
N VAL A 661 -17.96 10.00 -16.37
CA VAL A 661 -18.85 11.12 -16.05
C VAL A 661 -20.28 10.77 -16.47
N SER A 662 -21.23 11.11 -15.60
CA SER A 662 -22.68 11.02 -15.80
C SER A 662 -23.10 11.40 -17.24
N ALA A 663 -24.00 10.60 -17.82
CA ALA A 663 -24.68 10.80 -19.11
C ALA A 663 -23.82 10.65 -20.40
N GLY A 664 -23.44 9.41 -20.71
CA GLY A 664 -23.31 8.94 -22.10
C GLY A 664 -22.23 9.55 -23.00
N LYS A 665 -21.32 10.39 -22.46
CA LYS A 665 -20.17 10.92 -23.22
C LYS A 665 -18.90 10.10 -22.92
N PRO A 666 -18.19 9.59 -23.94
CA PRO A 666 -16.94 8.87 -23.74
C PRO A 666 -15.87 9.77 -23.11
N LEU A 667 -15.07 9.21 -22.21
CA LEU A 667 -13.91 9.91 -21.64
C LEU A 667 -12.86 10.15 -22.73
N PRO A 668 -12.12 11.28 -22.69
CA PRO A 668 -11.03 11.50 -23.62
C PRO A 668 -9.93 10.45 -23.40
N PRO A 669 -9.22 10.01 -24.47
CA PRO A 669 -8.08 9.12 -24.34
C PRO A 669 -6.97 9.76 -23.50
N MET A 670 -6.32 8.96 -22.67
CA MET A 670 -5.33 9.40 -21.67
C MET A 670 -3.95 8.86 -22.06
N PRO A 671 -2.90 9.70 -22.15
CA PRO A 671 -1.54 9.24 -22.42
C PRO A 671 -1.03 8.33 -21.31
N LEU A 672 -0.46 7.18 -21.69
CA LEU A 672 0.09 6.17 -20.81
C LEU A 672 1.45 5.70 -21.33
N THR A 673 2.46 5.78 -20.46
CA THR A 673 3.78 5.19 -20.70
C THR A 673 4.05 4.15 -19.62
N VAL A 674 4.42 2.94 -20.01
CA VAL A 674 4.75 1.84 -19.09
C VAL A 674 6.08 1.23 -19.53
N SER A 675 6.98 1.00 -18.58
CA SER A 675 8.16 0.15 -18.80
C SER A 675 8.34 -0.80 -17.63
N ALA A 676 8.77 -2.02 -17.91
CA ALA A 676 9.01 -3.04 -16.90
C ALA A 676 10.06 -4.05 -17.38
N GLN A 677 10.77 -4.66 -16.43
CA GLN A 677 11.59 -5.85 -16.65
C GLN A 677 10.81 -7.08 -16.18
N VAL A 678 10.72 -8.12 -17.01
CA VAL A 678 9.91 -9.33 -16.74
C VAL A 678 10.83 -10.54 -16.63
N GLY A 679 11.01 -11.05 -15.42
CA GLY A 679 11.83 -12.22 -15.11
C GLY A 679 11.00 -13.46 -14.74
N ALA A 680 11.58 -14.63 -14.99
CA ALA A 680 11.06 -15.92 -14.56
C ALA A 680 12.22 -16.79 -14.04
N GLY A 681 12.20 -17.11 -12.73
CA GLY A 681 13.30 -17.81 -12.06
C GLY A 681 14.60 -16.99 -11.99
N ARG A 682 15.76 -17.66 -12.05
CA ARG A 682 17.10 -17.03 -11.95
C ARG A 682 17.69 -16.58 -13.29
N ARG A 683 16.86 -16.27 -14.28
CA ARG A 683 17.29 -15.89 -15.64
C ARG A 683 17.28 -14.37 -15.80
N GLU A 684 18.04 -13.87 -16.78
CA GLU A 684 17.98 -12.46 -17.15
C GLU A 684 16.54 -12.06 -17.53
N PRO A 685 16.03 -10.93 -17.02
CA PRO A 685 14.68 -10.49 -17.31
C PRO A 685 14.56 -9.91 -18.73
N GLY A 686 13.42 -10.18 -19.38
CA GLY A 686 13.02 -9.50 -20.61
C GLY A 686 12.60 -8.06 -20.35
N ARG A 687 12.46 -7.25 -21.41
CA ARG A 687 12.01 -5.86 -21.32
C ARG A 687 10.66 -5.70 -22.00
N LEU A 688 9.78 -4.94 -21.36
CA LEU A 688 8.48 -4.56 -21.87
C LEU A 688 8.35 -3.04 -21.78
N ALA A 689 8.01 -2.39 -22.87
CA ALA A 689 7.70 -0.98 -22.92
C ALA A 689 6.44 -0.75 -23.76
N TYR A 690 5.57 0.15 -23.29
CA TYR A 690 4.36 0.56 -23.98
C TYR A 690 4.23 2.08 -23.91
N GLU A 691 3.93 2.70 -25.03
CA GLU A 691 3.64 4.13 -25.13
C GLU A 691 2.41 4.34 -26.01
N GLY A 692 1.36 4.97 -25.46
CA GLY A 692 0.13 5.18 -26.19
C GLY A 692 -0.97 5.87 -25.39
N MET A 693 -2.21 5.64 -25.84
CA MET A 693 -3.42 6.23 -25.30
C MET A 693 -4.32 5.13 -24.74
N LEU A 694 -4.89 5.37 -23.55
CA LEU A 694 -5.86 4.52 -22.88
C LEU A 694 -7.18 5.27 -22.67
N SER A 695 -8.30 4.66 -23.04
CA SER A 695 -9.65 5.11 -22.66
C SER A 695 -10.24 4.10 -21.68
N ALA A 696 -10.89 4.57 -20.61
CA ALA A 696 -11.46 3.70 -19.59
C ALA A 696 -12.92 3.26 -19.89
N ALA A 697 -13.68 4.08 -20.62
CA ALA A 697 -15.11 3.83 -20.89
C ALA A 697 -15.55 4.41 -22.26
N PRO A 698 -15.72 3.58 -23.31
CA PRO A 698 -15.38 2.14 -23.34
C PRO A 698 -13.87 1.92 -23.20
N PHE A 699 -13.49 0.75 -22.69
CA PHE A 699 -12.07 0.42 -22.53
C PHE A 699 -11.40 0.25 -23.89
N SER A 700 -10.42 1.10 -24.20
CA SER A 700 -9.58 0.96 -25.38
C SER A 700 -8.14 1.35 -25.10
N VAL A 701 -7.21 0.74 -25.85
CA VAL A 701 -5.77 0.93 -25.74
C VAL A 701 -5.22 1.00 -27.16
N GLN A 702 -4.49 2.06 -27.48
CA GLN A 702 -3.85 2.24 -28.78
C GLN A 702 -2.45 2.80 -28.58
N GLY A 703 -1.41 2.12 -29.06
CA GLY A 703 -0.04 2.59 -28.90
C GLY A 703 1.00 1.65 -29.45
N ARG A 704 2.27 2.01 -29.24
CA ARG A 704 3.43 1.19 -29.61
C ARG A 704 3.82 0.28 -28.45
N LEU A 705 3.96 -1.01 -28.74
CA LEU A 705 4.43 -2.04 -27.82
C LEU A 705 5.81 -2.51 -28.25
N THR A 706 6.77 -2.47 -27.34
CA THR A 706 8.11 -3.04 -27.51
C THR A 706 8.33 -4.11 -26.44
N ALA A 707 8.47 -5.34 -26.87
CA ALA A 707 8.75 -6.51 -26.07
C ALA A 707 10.06 -7.13 -26.56
N GLN A 708 11.00 -7.35 -25.63
CA GLN A 708 12.29 -7.96 -25.93
C GLN A 708 12.54 -9.09 -24.95
N ARG A 709 12.84 -10.28 -25.47
CA ARG A 709 13.20 -11.47 -24.69
C ARG A 709 12.19 -11.84 -23.59
N LEU A 710 10.89 -11.70 -23.86
CA LEU A 710 9.86 -12.06 -22.87
C LEU A 710 9.84 -13.59 -22.64
N PRO A 711 9.90 -14.06 -21.37
CA PRO A 711 10.06 -15.48 -21.07
C PRO A 711 8.75 -16.27 -21.21
N LEU A 712 8.33 -16.59 -22.44
CA LEU A 712 7.08 -17.31 -22.70
C LEU A 712 7.00 -18.70 -22.06
N HIS A 713 8.14 -19.35 -21.85
CA HIS A 713 8.20 -20.64 -21.16
C HIS A 713 7.64 -20.60 -19.73
N ALA A 714 7.59 -19.43 -19.08
CA ALA A 714 6.94 -19.27 -17.77
C ALA A 714 5.41 -19.41 -17.85
N LEU A 715 4.82 -19.21 -19.04
CA LEU A 715 3.39 -19.32 -19.30
C LEU A 715 3.00 -20.71 -19.84
N GLU A 716 3.95 -21.64 -19.98
CA GLU A 716 3.69 -23.02 -20.44
C GLU A 716 2.56 -23.71 -19.64
N PRO A 717 2.43 -23.56 -18.31
CA PRO A 717 1.37 -24.24 -17.57
C PRO A 717 -0.06 -23.87 -18.00
N TYR A 718 -0.26 -22.71 -18.62
CA TYR A 718 -1.58 -22.31 -19.15
C TYR A 718 -1.96 -23.09 -20.42
N VAL A 719 -0.98 -23.55 -21.20
CA VAL A 719 -1.19 -24.26 -22.47
C VAL A 719 -0.83 -25.74 -22.38
N ALA A 720 -0.13 -26.16 -21.32
CA ALA A 720 0.25 -27.54 -21.05
C ALA A 720 -0.90 -28.56 -21.15
N PRO A 721 -2.16 -28.26 -20.74
CA PRO A 721 -3.27 -29.18 -20.93
C PRO A 721 -3.57 -29.52 -22.41
N TRP A 722 -3.14 -28.69 -23.35
CA TRP A 722 -3.37 -28.85 -24.79
C TRP A 722 -2.16 -29.40 -25.55
N LEU A 723 -1.01 -29.54 -24.88
CA LEU A 723 0.25 -29.92 -25.50
C LEU A 723 0.78 -31.24 -24.94
N ASN A 724 1.36 -32.09 -25.79
CA ASN A 724 2.14 -33.27 -25.40
C ASN A 724 3.64 -32.98 -25.33
N VAL A 725 4.00 -31.72 -25.11
CA VAL A 725 5.38 -31.24 -25.08
C VAL A 725 5.62 -30.27 -23.93
N HIS A 726 6.86 -30.19 -23.48
CA HIS A 726 7.32 -29.19 -22.53
C HIS A 726 8.15 -28.12 -23.22
N VAL A 727 7.75 -26.86 -23.08
CA VAL A 727 8.50 -25.71 -23.56
C VAL A 727 9.55 -25.34 -22.51
N VAL A 728 10.80 -25.78 -22.72
CA VAL A 728 11.91 -25.56 -21.77
C VAL A 728 12.40 -24.12 -21.82
N ARG A 729 12.44 -23.56 -23.03
CA ARG A 729 12.81 -22.17 -23.28
C ARG A 729 12.05 -21.66 -24.49
N ALA A 730 11.61 -20.42 -24.41
CA ALA A 730 11.06 -19.63 -25.49
C ALA A 730 11.13 -18.16 -25.04
N GLU A 731 11.73 -17.33 -25.87
CA GLU A 731 11.83 -15.88 -25.67
C GLU A 731 11.07 -15.18 -26.80
N ALA A 732 10.07 -14.36 -26.46
CA ALA A 732 9.32 -13.61 -27.45
C ALA A 732 9.81 -12.17 -27.59
N GLY A 733 9.88 -11.72 -28.83
CA GLY A 733 10.06 -10.34 -29.21
C GLY A 733 8.84 -9.83 -29.99
N PHE A 734 8.47 -8.57 -29.76
CA PHE A 734 7.47 -7.87 -30.57
C PHE A 734 7.77 -6.38 -30.59
N GLU A 735 7.74 -5.75 -31.75
CA GLU A 735 7.84 -4.30 -31.90
C GLU A 735 6.81 -3.85 -32.93
N GLY A 736 5.82 -3.06 -32.48
CA GLY A 736 4.72 -2.66 -33.36
C GLY A 736 3.63 -1.86 -32.69
N ASP A 737 2.65 -1.47 -33.50
CA ASP A 737 1.44 -0.79 -33.07
C ASP A 737 0.38 -1.82 -32.68
N VAL A 738 -0.23 -1.63 -31.51
CA VAL A 738 -1.33 -2.45 -31.00
C VAL A 738 -2.54 -1.56 -30.76
N GLN A 739 -3.72 -2.08 -31.11
CA GLN A 739 -5.00 -1.44 -30.87
C GLN A 739 -5.97 -2.47 -30.32
N TYR A 740 -6.65 -2.11 -29.23
CA TYR A 740 -7.69 -2.91 -28.62
C TYR A 740 -8.84 -1.99 -28.22
N ALA A 741 -10.08 -2.40 -28.49
CA ALA A 741 -11.24 -1.71 -27.97
C ALA A 741 -12.36 -2.71 -27.64
N ALA A 742 -12.86 -2.64 -26.41
CA ALA A 742 -14.06 -3.35 -25.99
C ALA A 742 -15.28 -2.64 -26.59
N THR A 743 -16.06 -3.35 -27.43
CA THR A 743 -17.30 -2.82 -28.01
C THR A 743 -18.49 -3.66 -27.57
N ALA A 744 -19.71 -3.13 -27.70
CA ALA A 744 -20.93 -3.87 -27.39
C ALA A 744 -21.12 -5.13 -28.26
N ALA A 745 -20.55 -5.16 -29.47
CA ALA A 745 -20.60 -6.31 -30.37
C ALA A 745 -19.49 -7.36 -30.09
N GLY A 746 -18.56 -7.06 -29.17
CA GLY A 746 -17.38 -7.87 -28.87
C GLY A 746 -16.08 -7.06 -28.91
N ALA A 747 -14.97 -7.65 -28.50
CA ALA A 747 -13.67 -6.98 -28.56
C ALA A 747 -13.17 -6.86 -30.00
N THR A 748 -12.67 -5.68 -30.36
CA THR A 748 -11.87 -5.46 -31.57
C THR A 748 -10.40 -5.40 -31.17
N ALA A 749 -9.52 -6.05 -31.93
CA ALA A 749 -8.09 -6.00 -31.71
C ALA A 749 -7.36 -5.96 -33.05
N SER A 750 -6.34 -5.13 -33.16
CA SER A 750 -5.37 -5.20 -34.25
C SER A 750 -3.95 -5.07 -33.73
N ALA A 751 -3.01 -5.75 -34.39
CA ALA A 751 -1.59 -5.66 -34.10
C ALA A 751 -0.80 -5.60 -35.41
N ARG A 752 0.10 -4.62 -35.56
CA ARG A 752 0.93 -4.43 -36.75
C ARG A 752 2.38 -4.22 -36.35
N GLY A 753 3.30 -5.06 -36.81
CA GLY A 753 4.70 -4.91 -36.43
C GLY A 753 5.59 -6.10 -36.83
N ASN A 754 6.69 -6.24 -36.12
CA ASN A 754 7.61 -7.37 -36.25
C ASN A 754 7.55 -8.21 -34.98
N ALA A 755 7.55 -9.54 -35.14
CA ALA A 755 7.57 -10.48 -34.03
C ALA A 755 8.74 -11.44 -34.17
N ALA A 756 9.22 -12.00 -33.07
CA ALA A 756 10.24 -13.02 -33.08
C ALA A 756 10.04 -14.04 -31.95
N LEU A 757 10.45 -15.28 -32.21
CA LEU A 757 10.61 -16.33 -31.21
C LEU A 757 12.05 -16.81 -31.21
N ASP A 758 12.76 -16.49 -30.14
CA ASP A 758 14.18 -16.73 -29.98
C ASP A 758 14.46 -17.84 -28.96
N GLU A 759 15.60 -18.51 -29.14
CA GLU A 759 16.13 -19.54 -28.22
C GLU A 759 15.11 -20.62 -27.84
N VAL A 760 14.25 -21.01 -28.77
CA VAL A 760 13.17 -21.96 -28.49
C VAL A 760 13.73 -23.37 -28.35
N ARG A 761 13.32 -24.06 -27.28
CA ARG A 761 13.66 -25.46 -27.01
C ARG A 761 12.46 -26.18 -26.46
N VAL A 762 12.03 -27.21 -27.18
CA VAL A 762 10.86 -28.03 -26.88
C VAL A 762 11.32 -29.47 -26.69
N ARG A 763 10.80 -30.12 -25.65
CA ARG A 763 11.03 -31.53 -25.34
C ARG A 763 9.73 -32.30 -25.39
N ALA A 764 9.80 -33.58 -25.74
CA ALA A 764 8.64 -34.47 -25.63
C ALA A 764 8.20 -34.56 -24.15
N ALA A 765 6.89 -34.48 -23.89
CA ALA A 765 6.37 -34.79 -22.57
C ALA A 765 6.54 -36.28 -22.29
N SER A 766 6.87 -36.65 -21.05
CA SER A 766 6.94 -38.05 -20.64
C SER A 766 5.52 -38.60 -20.53
N VAL A 767 4.99 -39.17 -21.62
CA VAL A 767 3.70 -39.86 -21.61
C VAL A 767 3.91 -41.29 -21.08
N PRO A 768 3.16 -41.73 -20.05
CA PRO A 768 3.09 -43.14 -19.71
C PRO A 768 2.22 -43.85 -20.76
N VAL A 769 2.83 -44.29 -21.86
CA VAL A 769 2.16 -45.13 -22.86
C VAL A 769 2.36 -46.61 -22.48
N ALA A 770 1.30 -47.41 -22.62
CA ALA A 770 1.23 -48.83 -22.24
C ALA A 770 2.18 -49.76 -23.05
N GLU A 771 2.75 -49.27 -24.15
CA GLU A 771 3.94 -49.83 -24.76
C GLU A 771 5.00 -48.73 -24.90
N PRO A 772 6.28 -49.00 -24.62
CA PRO A 772 7.34 -48.02 -24.80
C PRO A 772 7.48 -47.74 -26.30
N SER A 773 6.75 -46.75 -26.81
CA SER A 773 7.17 -46.08 -28.04
C SER A 773 8.56 -45.52 -27.75
N ALA A 774 9.51 -45.73 -28.66
CA ALA A 774 10.90 -45.32 -28.47
C ALA A 774 11.09 -43.78 -28.33
N LEU A 775 10.00 -42.99 -28.34
CA LEU A 775 9.98 -41.59 -27.91
C LEU A 775 10.03 -41.41 -26.38
N ALA A 776 9.69 -42.44 -25.59
CA ALA A 776 9.69 -42.39 -24.13
C ALA A 776 11.07 -42.65 -23.50
N ALA A 777 12.17 -42.40 -24.24
CA ALA A 777 13.45 -42.10 -23.63
C ALA A 777 13.38 -40.68 -23.05
N ARG A 778 12.98 -40.60 -21.78
CA ARG A 778 12.87 -39.41 -20.91
C ARG A 778 13.60 -38.15 -21.41
N GLY A 779 12.85 -37.15 -21.90
CA GLY A 779 13.33 -35.77 -22.00
C GLY A 779 14.25 -35.41 -23.17
N GLU A 780 14.20 -36.15 -24.28
CA GLU A 780 14.93 -35.80 -25.51
C GLU A 780 14.45 -34.48 -26.14
N GLU A 781 15.38 -33.80 -26.82
CA GLU A 781 15.12 -32.57 -27.58
C GLU A 781 14.34 -32.89 -28.85
N LEU A 782 13.15 -32.28 -29.00
CA LEU A 782 12.22 -32.51 -30.10
C LEU A 782 12.34 -31.44 -31.17
N LEU A 783 12.21 -30.18 -30.76
CA LEU A 783 12.36 -29.01 -31.62
C LEU A 783 13.28 -28.00 -30.94
N ARG A 784 14.18 -27.40 -31.71
CA ARG A 784 14.98 -26.25 -31.29
C ARG A 784 15.16 -25.30 -32.46
N TRP A 785 15.16 -24.00 -32.21
CA TRP A 785 15.64 -23.02 -33.16
C TRP A 785 16.22 -21.82 -32.44
N ARG A 786 17.17 -21.12 -33.09
CA ARG A 786 17.78 -19.92 -32.53
C ARG A 786 16.90 -18.71 -32.72
N ASN A 787 16.36 -18.52 -33.92
CA ASN A 787 15.55 -17.36 -34.28
C ASN A 787 14.48 -17.75 -35.30
N LEU A 788 13.24 -17.41 -34.99
CA LEU A 788 12.11 -17.42 -35.89
C LEU A 788 11.55 -16.00 -35.94
N ALA A 789 11.87 -15.26 -37.00
CA ALA A 789 11.48 -13.87 -37.18
C ALA A 789 10.29 -13.77 -38.13
N PHE A 790 9.30 -12.97 -37.75
CA PHE A 790 8.13 -12.62 -38.54
C PHE A 790 8.17 -11.11 -38.80
N GLN A 791 8.31 -10.70 -40.05
CA GLN A 791 8.31 -9.29 -40.44
C GLN A 791 6.95 -8.89 -41.00
N GLY A 792 6.46 -7.72 -40.59
CA GLY A 792 5.18 -7.22 -41.08
C GLY A 792 3.99 -8.10 -40.70
N VAL A 793 3.95 -8.58 -39.46
CA VAL A 793 2.79 -9.23 -38.86
C VAL A 793 1.65 -8.23 -38.79
N GLN A 794 0.50 -8.59 -39.34
CA GLN A 794 -0.76 -7.89 -39.21
C GLN A 794 -1.83 -8.89 -38.73
N VAL A 795 -2.38 -8.64 -37.55
CA VAL A 795 -3.51 -9.40 -37.00
C VAL A 795 -4.68 -8.44 -36.91
N ASP A 796 -5.82 -8.82 -37.47
CA ASP A 796 -7.08 -8.08 -37.31
C ASP A 796 -8.19 -9.02 -36.80
N MET A 797 -8.76 -8.65 -35.66
CA MET A 797 -9.86 -9.33 -35.00
C MET A 797 -11.04 -8.36 -34.88
N VAL A 798 -12.10 -8.64 -35.63
CA VAL A 798 -13.35 -7.87 -35.60
C VAL A 798 -14.50 -8.84 -35.30
N PRO A 799 -15.37 -8.55 -34.32
CA PRO A 799 -16.50 -9.41 -34.02
C PRO A 799 -17.37 -9.68 -35.25
N GLY A 800 -17.78 -10.94 -35.43
CA GLY A 800 -18.60 -11.37 -36.57
C GLY A 800 -17.85 -11.56 -37.89
N ARG A 801 -16.54 -11.26 -37.95
CA ARG A 801 -15.67 -11.58 -39.10
C ARG A 801 -14.64 -12.64 -38.71
N PRO A 802 -14.17 -13.48 -39.66
CA PRO A 802 -13.04 -14.35 -39.39
C PRO A 802 -11.79 -13.52 -39.06
N VAL A 803 -11.02 -14.00 -38.08
CA VAL A 803 -9.73 -13.38 -37.71
C VAL A 803 -8.78 -13.48 -38.89
N SER A 804 -8.16 -12.37 -39.29
CA SER A 804 -7.13 -12.36 -40.32
C SER A 804 -5.74 -12.25 -39.70
N VAL A 805 -4.82 -13.09 -40.17
CA VAL A 805 -3.40 -13.07 -39.80
C VAL A 805 -2.58 -13.03 -41.08
N ASP A 806 -1.95 -11.90 -41.35
CA ASP A 806 -1.07 -11.69 -42.50
C ASP A 806 0.37 -11.52 -42.00
N VAL A 807 1.31 -12.29 -42.55
CA VAL A 807 2.75 -12.16 -42.27
C VAL A 807 3.50 -11.96 -43.57
N ARG A 808 4.10 -10.79 -43.73
CA ARG A 808 4.78 -10.40 -44.98
C ARG A 808 6.01 -11.24 -45.29
N GLU A 809 6.86 -11.48 -44.29
CA GLU A 809 8.06 -12.31 -44.46
C GLU A 809 8.33 -13.12 -43.20
N THR A 810 8.83 -14.34 -43.36
CA THR A 810 9.22 -15.23 -42.25
C THR A 810 10.63 -15.73 -42.48
N ALA A 811 11.45 -15.73 -41.43
CA ALA A 811 12.81 -16.29 -41.48
C ALA A 811 13.04 -17.23 -40.29
N LEU A 812 13.42 -18.47 -40.58
CA LEU A 812 13.78 -19.47 -39.58
C LEU A 812 15.28 -19.82 -39.70
N ARG A 813 16.02 -19.67 -38.60
CA ARG A 813 17.47 -19.89 -38.57
C ARG A 813 17.86 -20.92 -37.51
N ASP A 814 18.81 -21.79 -37.86
CA ASP A 814 19.42 -22.78 -36.98
C ASP A 814 18.39 -23.70 -36.32
N PHE A 815 17.44 -24.18 -37.12
CA PHE A 815 16.41 -25.07 -36.63
C PHE A 815 16.90 -26.52 -36.56
N PHE A 816 16.42 -27.23 -35.55
CA PHE A 816 16.59 -28.66 -35.35
C PHE A 816 15.21 -29.26 -35.14
N ALA A 817 14.89 -30.32 -35.90
CA ALA A 817 13.70 -31.12 -35.68
C ALA A 817 14.04 -32.61 -35.63
N ARG A 818 13.49 -33.31 -34.64
CA ARG A 818 13.54 -34.77 -34.55
C ARG A 818 12.23 -35.34 -35.07
N ILE A 819 12.30 -35.97 -36.23
CA ILE A 819 11.16 -36.62 -36.89
C ILE A 819 11.28 -38.12 -36.68
N VAL A 820 10.24 -38.72 -36.13
CA VAL A 820 10.20 -40.15 -35.82
C VAL A 820 8.97 -40.76 -36.45
N LEU A 821 9.17 -41.75 -37.32
CA LEU A 821 8.12 -42.64 -37.79
C LEU A 821 7.98 -43.79 -36.79
N GLN A 822 6.84 -43.84 -36.11
CA GLN A 822 6.56 -44.84 -35.08
C GLN A 822 6.27 -46.21 -35.73
N LYS A 823 6.33 -47.29 -34.94
CA LYS A 823 5.89 -48.64 -35.36
C LYS A 823 4.45 -48.68 -35.89
N SER A 824 3.61 -47.73 -35.47
CA SER A 824 2.23 -47.55 -35.95
C SER A 824 2.12 -46.91 -37.34
N GLY A 825 3.23 -46.45 -37.92
CA GLY A 825 3.24 -45.66 -39.16
C GLY A 825 2.86 -44.19 -38.97
N ARG A 826 2.65 -43.72 -37.73
CA ARG A 826 2.39 -42.29 -37.42
C ARG A 826 3.67 -41.53 -37.11
N LEU A 827 3.69 -40.23 -37.46
CA LEU A 827 4.80 -39.33 -37.15
C LEU A 827 4.62 -38.69 -35.77
N ASN A 828 5.69 -38.62 -34.98
CA ASN A 828 5.68 -37.98 -33.66
C ASN A 828 5.22 -36.51 -33.65
N LEU A 829 5.44 -35.76 -34.74
CA LEU A 829 5.02 -34.36 -34.83
C LEU A 829 3.49 -34.18 -34.99
N GLN A 830 2.76 -35.24 -35.36
CA GLN A 830 1.30 -35.21 -35.42
C GLN A 830 0.67 -35.25 -34.02
N ASP A 831 1.39 -35.79 -33.04
CA ASP A 831 0.91 -35.98 -31.67
C ASP A 831 1.24 -34.79 -30.73
N LEU A 832 1.73 -33.65 -31.27
CA LEU A 832 2.16 -32.48 -30.47
C LEU A 832 1.01 -31.83 -29.69
N ILE A 833 -0.16 -31.77 -30.32
CA ILE A 833 -1.40 -31.23 -29.75
C ILE A 833 -2.20 -32.42 -29.23
N ARG A 834 -2.72 -32.32 -28.01
CA ARG A 834 -3.61 -33.34 -27.47
C ARG A 834 -4.94 -33.29 -28.20
N ASP A 835 -5.29 -34.36 -28.91
CA ASP A 835 -6.66 -34.58 -29.33
C ASP A 835 -7.52 -34.65 -28.08
N ARG A 836 -8.42 -33.67 -27.92
CA ARG A 836 -9.51 -33.79 -26.96
C ARG A 836 -10.31 -34.99 -27.45
N GLY A 837 -10.27 -36.09 -26.71
CA GLY A 837 -11.14 -37.23 -27.00
C GLY A 837 -12.54 -36.71 -27.30
N GLU A 838 -13.17 -37.27 -28.33
CA GLU A 838 -14.56 -36.97 -28.65
C GLU A 838 -15.35 -36.94 -27.33
N PRO A 839 -16.20 -35.93 -27.10
CA PRO A 839 -17.10 -35.96 -25.96
C PRO A 839 -17.81 -37.32 -25.99
N SER A 840 -17.58 -38.13 -24.96
CA SER A 840 -18.34 -39.36 -24.73
C SER A 840 -19.80 -39.05 -25.01
N VAL A 841 -20.44 -39.88 -25.85
CA VAL A 841 -21.75 -39.71 -26.52
C VAL A 841 -22.92 -39.58 -25.51
N ALA A 842 -22.89 -38.57 -24.65
CA ALA A 842 -23.93 -38.23 -23.72
C ALA A 842 -24.09 -36.70 -23.72
N ALA A 843 -25.22 -36.29 -24.29
CA ALA A 843 -25.72 -34.92 -24.50
C ALA A 843 -25.16 -34.19 -25.75
N THR A 844 -25.97 -34.18 -26.81
CA THR A 844 -25.89 -33.24 -27.93
C THR A 844 -26.11 -31.82 -27.40
N PRO A 845 -25.09 -30.93 -27.39
CA PRO A 845 -25.31 -29.52 -27.09
C PRO A 845 -26.13 -28.88 -28.23
N PRO A 846 -26.87 -27.79 -27.97
CA PRO A 846 -27.51 -27.02 -29.03
C PRO A 846 -26.46 -26.63 -30.09
N ALA A 847 -26.80 -26.77 -31.37
CA ALA A 847 -25.93 -26.40 -32.48
C ALA A 847 -25.61 -24.90 -32.40
N GLU A 848 -24.45 -24.57 -31.84
CA GLU A 848 -23.88 -23.22 -31.90
C GLU A 848 -23.59 -22.91 -33.38
N PRO A 849 -23.94 -21.72 -33.90
CA PRO A 849 -23.66 -21.37 -35.29
C PRO A 849 -22.16 -21.55 -35.59
N PRO A 850 -21.80 -22.08 -36.78
CA PRO A 850 -20.41 -22.35 -37.12
C PRO A 850 -19.61 -21.05 -37.08
N ARG A 851 -18.55 -21.03 -36.25
CA ARG A 851 -17.65 -19.87 -36.17
C ARG A 851 -16.91 -19.73 -37.51
N PRO A 852 -16.80 -18.52 -38.08
CA PRO A 852 -16.08 -18.32 -39.33
C PRO A 852 -14.60 -18.70 -39.16
N ALA A 853 -14.08 -19.52 -40.09
CA ALA A 853 -12.70 -20.02 -40.03
C ALA A 853 -11.70 -18.88 -40.25
N PRO A 854 -10.58 -18.83 -39.50
CA PRO A 854 -9.59 -17.76 -39.63
C PRO A 854 -8.97 -17.74 -41.02
N VAL A 855 -8.68 -16.53 -41.52
CA VAL A 855 -7.96 -16.29 -42.77
C VAL A 855 -6.50 -16.06 -42.44
N VAL A 856 -5.61 -16.85 -43.01
CA VAL A 856 -4.20 -16.86 -42.67
C VAL A 856 -3.38 -16.75 -43.93
N ARG A 857 -2.53 -15.72 -44.03
CA ARG A 857 -1.60 -15.49 -45.14
C ARG A 857 -0.18 -15.38 -44.61
N PHE A 858 0.73 -16.16 -45.16
CA PHE A 858 2.12 -16.21 -44.75
C PHE A 858 3.04 -16.14 -45.94
N GLY A 859 4.08 -15.32 -45.87
CA GLY A 859 5.31 -15.54 -46.62
C GLY A 859 5.67 -14.48 -47.65
N PRO A 860 6.91 -14.54 -48.17
CA PRO A 860 7.77 -15.74 -48.24
C PRO A 860 8.41 -16.20 -46.91
N VAL A 861 8.64 -17.51 -46.78
CA VAL A 861 9.37 -18.15 -45.68
C VAL A 861 10.76 -18.53 -46.15
N ALA A 862 11.81 -18.07 -45.46
CA ALA A 862 13.19 -18.47 -45.69
C ALA A 862 13.69 -19.35 -44.54
N VAL A 863 14.36 -20.45 -44.86
CA VAL A 863 15.00 -21.35 -43.87
C VAL A 863 16.50 -21.41 -44.13
N SER A 864 17.30 -21.45 -43.06
CA SER A 864 18.76 -21.54 -43.17
C SER A 864 19.40 -22.28 -41.99
N ALA A 865 20.53 -22.93 -42.25
CA ALA A 865 21.31 -23.70 -41.27
C ALA A 865 20.46 -24.75 -40.52
N GLY A 866 19.53 -25.40 -41.22
CA GLY A 866 18.63 -26.39 -40.63
C GLY A 866 19.24 -27.78 -40.52
N ALA A 867 18.81 -28.52 -39.49
CA ALA A 867 19.12 -29.93 -39.30
C ALA A 867 17.85 -30.71 -38.96
N VAL A 868 17.68 -31.88 -39.58
CA VAL A 868 16.58 -32.80 -39.30
C VAL A 868 17.17 -34.16 -39.03
N ARG A 869 16.80 -34.75 -37.89
CA ARG A 869 17.12 -36.14 -37.59
C ARG A 869 15.87 -36.98 -37.77
N PHE A 870 15.90 -37.85 -38.77
CA PHE A 870 14.83 -38.78 -39.08
C PHE A 870 15.16 -40.16 -38.52
N THR A 871 14.22 -40.78 -37.81
CA THR A 871 14.33 -42.17 -37.38
C THR A 871 13.06 -42.93 -37.73
N ASP A 872 13.22 -44.07 -38.38
CA ASP A 872 12.13 -44.96 -38.75
C ASP A 872 12.15 -46.22 -37.88
N TYR A 873 11.16 -46.33 -36.99
CA TYR A 873 10.91 -47.52 -36.16
C TYR A 873 9.88 -48.48 -36.79
N PHE A 874 9.25 -48.14 -37.91
CA PHE A 874 8.37 -49.04 -38.66
C PHE A 874 9.16 -50.18 -39.34
N ILE A 875 10.46 -50.00 -39.53
CA ILE A 875 11.40 -50.99 -40.08
C ILE A 875 12.26 -51.54 -38.95
N GLU A 876 12.47 -52.86 -38.93
CA GLU A 876 13.39 -53.52 -38.01
C GLU A 876 14.46 -54.30 -38.79
N PRO A 877 15.78 -54.11 -38.51
CA PRO A 877 16.36 -53.15 -37.57
C PRO A 877 16.03 -51.69 -37.94
N ASN A 878 16.08 -50.76 -36.99
CA ASN A 878 15.62 -49.39 -37.21
C ASN A 878 16.55 -48.64 -38.19
N TYR A 879 15.97 -47.75 -38.99
CA TYR A 879 16.72 -46.85 -39.86
C TYR A 879 16.82 -45.45 -39.25
N SER A 880 17.96 -44.78 -39.43
CA SER A 880 18.13 -43.37 -39.04
C SER A 880 18.89 -42.59 -40.11
N ALA A 881 18.48 -41.35 -40.30
CA ALA A 881 19.08 -40.42 -41.25
C ALA A 881 19.24 -39.03 -40.68
N ASP A 882 20.40 -38.45 -40.93
CA ASP A 882 20.69 -37.06 -40.61
C ASP A 882 20.64 -36.21 -41.88
N LEU A 883 19.77 -35.21 -41.89
CA LEU A 883 19.74 -34.14 -42.87
C LEU A 883 20.37 -32.89 -42.26
N SER A 884 21.30 -32.27 -42.98
CA SER A 884 22.08 -31.12 -42.53
C SER A 884 22.16 -30.06 -43.62
N ASP A 885 22.61 -28.86 -43.24
CA ASP A 885 22.74 -27.70 -44.13
C ASP A 885 21.46 -27.36 -44.89
N LEU A 886 20.29 -27.59 -44.28
CA LEU A 886 19.01 -27.31 -44.91
C LEU A 886 18.83 -25.79 -45.07
N ALA A 887 18.72 -25.34 -46.31
CA ALA A 887 18.49 -23.96 -46.68
C ALA A 887 17.51 -23.88 -47.86
N GLY A 888 16.57 -22.96 -47.81
CA GLY A 888 15.49 -22.92 -48.79
C GLY A 888 14.51 -21.77 -48.61
N ARG A 889 13.54 -21.69 -49.52
CA ARG A 889 12.47 -20.72 -49.52
C ARG A 889 11.13 -21.38 -49.89
N LEU A 890 10.07 -20.94 -49.22
CA LEU A 890 8.68 -21.19 -49.61
C LEU A 890 8.04 -19.83 -49.92
N SER A 891 7.38 -19.66 -51.07
CA SER A 891 6.69 -18.40 -51.40
C SER A 891 5.48 -18.17 -50.50
N ALA A 892 4.79 -17.04 -50.69
CA ALA A 892 3.58 -16.75 -49.93
C ALA A 892 2.51 -17.84 -50.14
N PHE A 893 1.82 -18.25 -49.08
CA PHE A 893 0.69 -19.18 -49.07
C PHE A 893 -0.47 -18.62 -48.23
N SER A 894 -1.69 -19.00 -48.59
CA SER A 894 -2.93 -18.57 -47.92
C SER A 894 -3.82 -19.76 -47.55
N SER A 895 -4.64 -19.60 -46.51
CA SER A 895 -5.76 -20.50 -46.20
C SER A 895 -6.97 -20.28 -47.11
N GLU A 896 -6.97 -19.21 -47.91
CA GLU A 896 -8.00 -18.94 -48.91
C GLU A 896 -7.80 -19.83 -50.14
N THR A 897 -8.89 -20.13 -50.85
CA THR A 897 -8.84 -20.78 -52.15
C THR A 897 -8.44 -19.77 -53.22
N GLY A 898 -7.69 -20.22 -54.23
CA GLY A 898 -7.21 -19.37 -55.31
C GLY A 898 -8.33 -18.77 -56.17
N PRO A 899 -8.00 -17.82 -57.08
CA PRO A 899 -8.98 -17.20 -57.98
C PRO A 899 -9.71 -18.27 -58.80
N GLY A 900 -11.03 -18.40 -58.58
CA GLY A 900 -11.87 -19.48 -59.11
C GLY A 900 -12.46 -20.44 -58.06
N GLY A 901 -12.12 -20.26 -56.77
CA GLY A 901 -12.86 -20.80 -55.60
C GLY A 901 -12.78 -22.32 -55.38
N THR A 902 -12.10 -23.06 -56.26
CA THR A 902 -12.14 -24.54 -56.30
C THR A 902 -10.80 -25.22 -56.01
N ALA A 903 -9.67 -24.50 -56.03
CA ALA A 903 -8.34 -25.05 -55.78
C ALA A 903 -7.57 -24.24 -54.71
N PRO A 904 -6.75 -24.89 -53.85
CA PRO A 904 -5.91 -24.19 -52.87
C PRO A 904 -4.82 -23.36 -53.56
N ASP A 905 -4.46 -22.22 -52.95
CA ASP A 905 -3.38 -21.35 -53.43
C ASP A 905 -2.00 -21.97 -53.15
N MET A 906 -1.26 -22.36 -54.20
CA MET A 906 -0.05 -23.20 -54.08
C MET A 906 1.23 -22.35 -54.04
N ALA A 907 2.06 -22.49 -52.99
CA ALA A 907 3.32 -21.75 -52.86
C ALA A 907 4.53 -22.48 -53.47
N GLU A 908 5.39 -21.77 -54.17
CA GLU A 908 6.67 -22.27 -54.70
C GLU A 908 7.63 -22.65 -53.58
N LEU A 909 8.17 -23.87 -53.64
CA LEU A 909 9.11 -24.44 -52.70
C LEU A 909 10.46 -24.64 -53.40
N GLU A 910 11.54 -24.21 -52.75
CA GLU A 910 12.93 -24.57 -53.07
C GLU A 910 13.65 -24.92 -51.76
N LEU A 911 14.24 -26.11 -51.66
CA LEU A 911 14.97 -26.55 -50.48
C LEU A 911 16.19 -27.37 -50.89
N LYS A 912 17.37 -26.97 -50.41
CA LYS A 912 18.64 -27.64 -50.62
C LYS A 912 19.23 -28.10 -49.29
N GLY A 913 20.00 -29.18 -49.32
CA GLY A 913 20.74 -29.64 -48.15
C GLY A 913 21.59 -30.86 -48.44
N ARG A 914 22.04 -31.51 -47.37
CA ARG A 914 22.84 -32.73 -47.42
C ARG A 914 22.18 -33.85 -46.61
N ALA A 915 22.07 -35.04 -47.21
CA ALA A 915 21.63 -36.25 -46.53
C ALA A 915 22.85 -37.12 -46.18
N GLN A 916 22.88 -37.68 -44.95
CA GLN A 916 23.98 -38.49 -44.43
C GLN A 916 25.36 -37.81 -44.58
N GLY A 917 25.40 -36.49 -44.42
CA GLY A 917 26.60 -35.65 -44.48
C GLY A 917 27.14 -35.33 -45.89
N THR A 918 26.88 -36.17 -46.90
CA THR A 918 27.53 -36.04 -48.22
C THR A 918 26.61 -36.04 -49.43
N ALA A 919 25.44 -36.69 -49.38
CA ALA A 919 24.55 -36.80 -50.53
C ALA A 919 23.80 -35.48 -50.75
N SER A 920 23.85 -34.91 -51.96
CA SER A 920 23.16 -33.66 -52.24
C SER A 920 21.65 -33.89 -52.34
N LEU A 921 20.88 -33.05 -51.65
CA LEU A 921 19.42 -33.02 -51.68
C LEU A 921 18.97 -31.69 -52.31
N ASP A 922 18.11 -31.77 -53.31
CA ASP A 922 17.46 -30.63 -53.96
C ASP A 922 15.97 -30.92 -54.13
N ILE A 923 15.11 -30.09 -53.54
CA ILE A 923 13.65 -30.23 -53.58
C ILE A 923 13.08 -28.94 -54.15
N SER A 924 12.29 -29.04 -55.22
CA SER A 924 11.66 -27.92 -55.89
C SER A 924 10.22 -28.23 -56.25
N GLY A 925 9.29 -27.27 -56.17
CA GLY A 925 7.92 -27.49 -56.64
C GLY A 925 6.93 -26.54 -56.01
N ARG A 926 5.72 -27.01 -55.72
CA ARG A 926 4.67 -26.23 -55.09
C ARG A 926 4.00 -26.96 -53.94
N LEU A 927 3.62 -26.25 -52.89
CA LEU A 927 3.06 -26.79 -51.65
C LEU A 927 2.11 -25.76 -51.03
N ASN A 928 0.96 -26.18 -50.50
CA ASN A 928 0.18 -25.37 -49.57
C ASN A 928 0.06 -26.10 -48.22
N PRO A 929 0.76 -25.64 -47.15
CA PRO A 929 0.73 -26.29 -45.85
C PRO A 929 -0.58 -26.06 -45.06
N LEU A 930 -1.41 -25.11 -45.47
CA LEU A 930 -2.69 -24.77 -44.83
C LEU A 930 -3.89 -25.51 -45.46
N ALA A 931 -3.71 -26.15 -46.62
CA ALA A 931 -4.74 -26.96 -47.27
C ALA A 931 -5.04 -28.24 -46.45
N LYS A 932 -6.33 -28.58 -46.33
CA LYS A 932 -6.80 -29.81 -45.68
C LYS A 932 -7.61 -30.64 -46.68
N PRO A 933 -7.14 -31.82 -47.12
CA PRO A 933 -5.82 -32.43 -46.87
C PRO A 933 -4.68 -31.64 -47.55
N LEU A 934 -3.43 -31.97 -47.18
CA LEU A 934 -2.21 -31.33 -47.69
C LEU A 934 -2.16 -31.39 -49.23
N ALA A 935 -1.99 -30.24 -49.88
CA ALA A 935 -1.81 -30.14 -51.33
C ALA A 935 -0.34 -29.89 -51.66
N LEU A 936 0.25 -30.73 -52.51
CA LEU A 936 1.65 -30.63 -52.93
C LEU A 936 1.86 -31.11 -54.36
N ASP A 937 2.86 -30.55 -55.05
CA ASP A 937 3.32 -30.89 -56.39
C ASP A 937 4.84 -30.63 -56.42
N VAL A 938 5.60 -31.59 -55.90
CA VAL A 938 7.02 -31.42 -55.55
C VAL A 938 7.88 -32.42 -56.30
N GLN A 939 9.01 -31.94 -56.81
CA GLN A 939 10.10 -32.73 -57.37
C GLN A 939 11.26 -32.76 -56.38
N GLY A 940 11.82 -33.94 -56.12
CA GLY A 940 12.99 -34.12 -55.28
C GLY A 940 14.10 -34.82 -56.06
N ARG A 941 15.34 -34.36 -55.91
CA ARG A 941 16.53 -34.99 -56.47
C ARG A 941 17.50 -35.28 -55.33
N VAL A 942 17.89 -36.53 -55.22
CA VAL A 942 18.96 -37.00 -54.33
C VAL A 942 20.06 -37.56 -55.22
N ARG A 943 21.31 -37.16 -55.00
CA ARG A 943 22.46 -37.69 -55.74
C ARG A 943 23.48 -38.29 -54.79
N ASP A 944 24.07 -39.40 -55.22
CA ASP A 944 25.18 -40.08 -54.56
C ASP A 944 24.92 -40.49 -53.10
N LEU A 945 23.68 -40.89 -52.79
CA LEU A 945 23.33 -41.45 -51.48
C LEU A 945 23.94 -42.85 -51.33
N GLU A 946 24.74 -43.06 -50.28
CA GLU A 946 25.30 -44.39 -50.00
C GLU A 946 24.17 -45.36 -49.66
N LEU A 947 24.18 -46.53 -50.30
CA LEU A 947 23.16 -47.55 -50.13
C LEU A 947 23.29 -48.42 -48.87
N PRO A 948 24.49 -48.74 -48.32
CA PRO A 948 24.58 -49.58 -47.12
C PRO A 948 23.76 -49.12 -45.91
N PRO A 949 23.65 -47.81 -45.57
CA PRO A 949 22.73 -47.35 -44.52
C PRO A 949 21.26 -47.75 -44.75
N LEU A 950 20.83 -47.96 -45.99
CA LEU A 950 19.46 -48.38 -46.35
C LEU A 950 19.23 -49.89 -46.25
N SER A 951 20.25 -50.66 -45.84
CA SER A 951 20.13 -52.12 -45.64
C SER A 951 18.92 -52.56 -44.83
N PRO A 952 18.44 -51.86 -43.78
CA PRO A 952 17.25 -52.31 -43.05
C PRO A 952 15.98 -52.42 -43.92
N TYR A 953 15.78 -51.50 -44.87
CA TYR A 953 14.66 -51.60 -45.82
C TYR A 953 14.84 -52.78 -46.78
N ALA A 954 16.07 -52.99 -47.28
CA ALA A 954 16.37 -54.12 -48.15
C ALA A 954 16.16 -55.46 -47.42
N VAL A 955 16.54 -55.58 -46.16
CA VAL A 955 16.29 -56.80 -45.37
C VAL A 955 14.79 -57.05 -45.22
N LYS A 956 13.98 -56.03 -44.88
CA LYS A 956 12.53 -56.20 -44.68
C LYS A 956 11.78 -56.62 -45.94
N TYR A 957 12.07 -55.99 -47.09
CA TYR A 957 11.29 -56.17 -48.33
C TYR A 957 11.92 -57.14 -49.33
N VAL A 958 13.22 -57.37 -49.25
CA VAL A 958 14.00 -58.14 -50.23
C VAL A 958 14.70 -59.35 -49.62
N GLY A 959 15.02 -59.32 -48.33
CA GLY A 959 15.69 -60.41 -47.61
C GLY A 959 17.21 -60.35 -47.56
N HIS A 960 17.80 -59.32 -48.18
CA HIS A 960 19.26 -59.16 -48.32
C HIS A 960 19.71 -57.78 -47.82
N GLY A 961 20.84 -57.72 -47.12
CA GLY A 961 21.53 -56.46 -46.81
C GLY A 961 22.29 -55.90 -48.02
N ILE A 962 22.55 -54.60 -48.05
CA ILE A 962 23.30 -53.97 -49.14
C ILE A 962 24.78 -53.86 -48.73
N GLU A 963 25.66 -54.48 -49.50
CA GLU A 963 27.11 -54.49 -49.24
C GLU A 963 27.76 -53.17 -49.71
N ARG A 964 27.43 -52.71 -50.91
CA ARG A 964 27.96 -51.47 -51.50
C ARG A 964 27.01 -50.91 -52.55
N GLY A 965 27.23 -49.65 -52.89
CA GLY A 965 26.61 -48.98 -54.03
C GLY A 965 26.09 -47.59 -53.68
N LYS A 966 25.75 -46.81 -54.70
CA LYS A 966 25.21 -45.46 -54.57
C LYS A 966 23.86 -45.34 -55.23
N LEU A 967 23.03 -44.49 -54.69
CA LEU A 967 21.70 -44.18 -55.18
C LEU A 967 21.61 -42.72 -55.57
N SER A 968 21.18 -42.49 -56.80
CA SER A 968 20.59 -41.23 -57.22
C SER A 968 19.11 -41.43 -57.49
N MET A 969 18.26 -40.55 -56.97
CA MET A 969 16.81 -40.69 -57.07
C MET A 969 16.18 -39.37 -57.50
N ASP A 970 15.31 -39.42 -58.49
CA ASP A 970 14.46 -38.31 -58.91
C ASP A 970 13.00 -38.70 -58.62
N VAL A 971 12.35 -37.98 -57.71
CA VAL A 971 10.95 -38.19 -57.33
C VAL A 971 10.09 -37.03 -57.77
N GLY A 972 8.84 -37.29 -58.16
CA GLY A 972 7.84 -36.28 -58.46
C GLY A 972 6.52 -36.65 -57.81
N TYR A 973 6.15 -36.00 -56.71
CA TYR A 973 4.95 -36.30 -55.94
C TYR A 973 3.91 -35.20 -56.08
N LYS A 974 2.68 -35.59 -56.43
CA LYS A 974 1.54 -34.70 -56.59
C LYS A 974 0.34 -35.23 -55.81
N VAL A 975 -0.19 -34.41 -54.90
CA VAL A 975 -1.38 -34.69 -54.10
C VAL A 975 -2.45 -33.64 -54.42
N LEU A 976 -3.59 -34.12 -54.93
CA LEU A 976 -4.76 -33.28 -55.20
C LEU A 976 -5.61 -33.09 -53.93
N PRO A 977 -6.44 -32.04 -53.83
CA PRO A 977 -7.28 -31.75 -52.65
C PRO A 977 -8.25 -32.87 -52.23
N GLY A 978 -8.51 -33.87 -53.08
CA GLY A 978 -9.28 -35.07 -52.73
C GLY A 978 -8.48 -36.21 -52.09
N GLY A 979 -7.17 -36.01 -51.84
CA GLY A 979 -6.28 -37.05 -51.29
C GLY A 979 -5.74 -38.03 -52.34
N GLN A 980 -5.86 -37.73 -53.63
CA GLN A 980 -5.31 -38.58 -54.69
C GLN A 980 -3.83 -38.27 -54.91
N LEU A 981 -2.98 -39.28 -54.74
CA LEU A 981 -1.53 -39.24 -54.91
C LEU A 981 -1.15 -39.78 -56.29
N THR A 982 -0.37 -39.00 -57.03
CA THR A 982 0.39 -39.44 -58.21
C THR A 982 1.86 -39.21 -57.93
N ALA A 983 2.67 -40.24 -58.05
CA ALA A 983 4.08 -40.23 -57.73
C ALA A 983 4.90 -40.84 -58.88
N THR A 984 5.96 -40.17 -59.31
CA THR A 984 7.00 -40.75 -60.17
C THR A 984 8.24 -40.98 -59.33
N ASN A 985 8.94 -42.09 -59.55
CA ASN A 985 10.17 -42.42 -58.85
C ASN A 985 11.16 -43.00 -59.86
N ARG A 986 12.13 -42.20 -60.31
CA ARG A 986 13.25 -42.68 -61.11
C ARG A 986 14.45 -42.94 -60.20
N LEU A 987 14.93 -44.16 -60.22
CA LEU A 987 15.97 -44.68 -59.33
C LEU A 987 17.17 -45.09 -60.16
N VAL A 988 18.32 -44.45 -59.95
CA VAL A 988 19.60 -44.81 -60.57
C VAL A 988 20.53 -45.36 -59.51
N LEU A 989 20.82 -46.66 -59.58
CA LEU A 989 21.68 -47.37 -58.65
C LEU A 989 23.02 -47.65 -59.33
N ASN A 990 24.11 -47.19 -58.74
CA ASN A 990 25.47 -47.38 -59.23
C ASN A 990 26.18 -48.44 -58.40
N GLN A 991 26.64 -49.51 -59.05
CA GLN A 991 27.43 -50.59 -58.47
C GLN A 991 26.77 -51.24 -57.23
N LEU A 992 25.45 -51.41 -57.27
CA LEU A 992 24.70 -52.07 -56.20
C LEU A 992 25.15 -53.54 -56.06
N ALA A 993 25.54 -53.93 -54.85
CA ALA A 993 25.81 -55.31 -54.49
C ALA A 993 25.06 -55.70 -53.21
N PHE A 994 24.41 -56.87 -53.25
CA PHE A 994 23.72 -57.45 -52.09
C PHE A 994 24.61 -58.47 -51.38
N GLY A 995 24.63 -58.39 -50.05
CA GLY A 995 25.25 -59.37 -49.18
C GLY A 995 24.50 -60.70 -49.12
N GLU A 996 24.96 -61.58 -48.24
CA GLU A 996 24.31 -62.88 -48.01
C GLU A 996 22.86 -62.70 -47.49
N PRO A 997 21.97 -63.67 -47.76
CA PRO A 997 20.62 -63.67 -47.22
C PRO A 997 20.63 -63.53 -45.70
N VAL A 998 19.76 -62.67 -45.16
CA VAL A 998 19.63 -62.47 -43.71
C VAL A 998 18.63 -63.49 -43.16
N GLN A 999 19.08 -64.34 -42.21
CA GLN A 999 18.22 -65.32 -41.56
C GLN A 999 17.09 -64.64 -40.78
N GLY A 1000 15.84 -65.07 -41.01
CA GLY A 1000 14.65 -64.53 -40.35
C GLY A 1000 14.00 -63.33 -41.04
N ALA A 1001 14.43 -62.95 -42.25
CA ALA A 1001 13.82 -61.85 -43.00
C ALA A 1001 12.39 -62.20 -43.50
N PRO A 1002 11.46 -61.22 -43.60
CA PRO A 1002 10.06 -61.46 -43.98
C PRO A 1002 9.85 -61.86 -45.45
N ALA A 1003 10.80 -61.53 -46.32
CA ALA A 1003 10.79 -61.79 -47.75
C ALA A 1003 12.16 -62.29 -48.20
N SER A 1004 12.23 -63.08 -49.27
CA SER A 1004 13.48 -63.60 -49.85
C SER A 1004 13.40 -63.61 -51.37
N LEU A 1005 13.73 -62.47 -52.00
CA LEU A 1005 13.69 -62.30 -53.45
C LEU A 1005 15.08 -62.63 -54.06
N PRO A 1006 15.18 -63.24 -55.26
CA PRO A 1006 16.45 -63.59 -55.90
C PRO A 1006 17.17 -62.36 -56.49
N VAL A 1007 17.52 -61.38 -55.66
CA VAL A 1007 17.95 -60.05 -56.12
C VAL A 1007 19.34 -59.97 -56.69
N ARG A 1008 20.23 -60.91 -56.35
CA ARG A 1008 21.55 -61.00 -57.01
C ARG A 1008 21.40 -61.27 -58.52
N LEU A 1009 20.44 -62.12 -58.89
CA LEU A 1009 20.10 -62.37 -60.29
C LEU A 1009 19.43 -61.14 -60.93
N ALA A 1010 18.51 -60.49 -60.22
CA ALA A 1010 17.85 -59.28 -60.72
C ALA A 1010 18.85 -58.13 -60.98
N VAL A 1011 19.81 -57.91 -60.08
CA VAL A 1011 20.89 -56.92 -60.27
C VAL A 1011 21.75 -57.28 -61.49
N ALA A 1012 22.15 -58.55 -61.65
CA ALA A 1012 22.94 -59.00 -62.80
C ALA A 1012 22.21 -58.85 -64.15
N LEU A 1013 20.87 -58.88 -64.15
CA LEU A 1013 20.05 -58.72 -65.35
C LEU A 1013 19.71 -57.27 -65.66
N LEU A 1014 19.59 -56.42 -64.64
CA LEU A 1014 19.17 -55.02 -64.77
C LEU A 1014 20.35 -54.05 -64.87
N ALA A 1015 21.53 -54.43 -64.38
CA ALA A 1015 22.72 -53.58 -64.43
C ALA A 1015 23.34 -53.58 -65.84
N ASP A 1016 23.74 -52.41 -66.31
CA ASP A 1016 24.48 -52.26 -67.57
C ASP A 1016 25.97 -52.66 -67.42
N ARG A 1017 26.75 -52.50 -68.51
CA ARG A 1017 28.20 -52.78 -68.53
C ARG A 1017 29.03 -51.96 -67.54
N ASN A 1018 28.49 -50.86 -67.01
CA ASN A 1018 29.14 -49.99 -66.02
C ASN A 1018 28.58 -50.24 -64.60
N GLY A 1019 27.71 -51.25 -64.43
CA GLY A 1019 27.08 -51.57 -63.15
C GLY A 1019 25.96 -50.60 -62.74
N VAL A 1020 25.33 -49.90 -63.69
CA VAL A 1020 24.25 -48.93 -63.44
C VAL A 1020 22.88 -49.56 -63.70
N ILE A 1021 21.95 -49.41 -62.76
CA ILE A 1021 20.54 -49.82 -62.88
C ILE A 1021 19.68 -48.55 -62.87
N ASP A 1022 18.87 -48.32 -63.91
CA ASP A 1022 17.95 -47.18 -64.02
C ASP A 1022 16.51 -47.68 -64.09
N LEU A 1023 15.71 -47.39 -63.06
CA LEU A 1023 14.33 -47.86 -62.92
C LEU A 1023 13.37 -46.68 -62.83
N ASP A 1024 12.29 -46.71 -63.58
CA ASP A 1024 11.19 -45.74 -63.46
C ASP A 1024 9.94 -46.44 -62.92
N LEU A 1025 9.49 -46.02 -61.73
CA LEU A 1025 8.43 -46.64 -60.95
C LEU A 1025 7.31 -45.61 -60.64
N PRO A 1026 6.34 -45.44 -61.55
CA PRO A 1026 5.16 -44.62 -61.27
C PRO A 1026 4.22 -45.32 -60.28
N ILE A 1027 3.73 -44.57 -59.29
CA ILE A 1027 2.78 -45.01 -58.25
C ILE A 1027 1.59 -44.05 -58.27
N SER A 1028 0.36 -44.59 -58.30
CA SER A 1028 -0.87 -43.80 -58.18
C SER A 1028 -1.84 -44.46 -57.20
N GLY A 1029 -2.53 -43.68 -56.36
CA GLY A 1029 -3.52 -44.20 -55.42
C GLY A 1029 -4.18 -43.14 -54.55
N SER A 1030 -5.05 -43.54 -53.63
CA SER A 1030 -5.68 -42.65 -52.64
C SER A 1030 -4.92 -42.70 -51.33
N LEU A 1031 -4.67 -41.55 -50.71
CA LEU A 1031 -4.11 -41.45 -49.36
C LEU A 1031 -5.12 -41.87 -48.28
N ASN A 1032 -6.41 -41.85 -48.61
CA ASN A 1032 -7.49 -42.18 -47.68
C ASN A 1032 -7.84 -43.69 -47.65
N ASP A 1033 -7.34 -44.47 -48.61
CA ASP A 1033 -7.50 -45.94 -48.68
C ASP A 1033 -6.25 -46.57 -49.35
N PRO A 1034 -5.25 -47.02 -48.56
CA PRO A 1034 -3.90 -47.31 -49.04
C PRO A 1034 -3.75 -48.71 -49.66
N GLN A 1035 -4.52 -49.04 -50.70
CA GLN A 1035 -4.29 -50.24 -51.53
C GLN A 1035 -3.41 -49.93 -52.74
N PHE A 1036 -2.10 -49.76 -52.54
CA PHE A 1036 -1.15 -49.51 -53.63
C PHE A 1036 -0.67 -50.84 -54.24
N SER A 1037 -1.05 -51.16 -55.49
CA SER A 1037 -0.59 -52.37 -56.18
C SER A 1037 0.68 -52.12 -57.01
N LEU A 1038 1.82 -52.71 -56.59
CA LEU A 1038 3.14 -52.52 -57.23
C LEU A 1038 3.47 -53.59 -58.29
N GLY A 1039 2.79 -54.73 -58.28
CA GLY A 1039 3.10 -55.89 -59.13
C GLY A 1039 3.10 -55.62 -60.65
N PRO A 1040 2.07 -54.95 -61.22
CA PRO A 1040 1.99 -54.70 -62.66
C PRO A 1040 3.01 -53.68 -63.19
N VAL A 1041 3.49 -52.78 -62.32
CA VAL A 1041 4.44 -51.71 -62.69
C VAL A 1041 5.86 -52.27 -62.78
N ILE A 1042 6.27 -53.11 -61.82
CA ILE A 1042 7.59 -53.75 -61.80
C ILE A 1042 7.79 -54.67 -63.01
N LEU A 1043 6.77 -55.48 -63.37
CA LEU A 1043 6.83 -56.36 -64.55
C LEU A 1043 6.97 -55.60 -65.87
N ARG A 1044 6.37 -54.40 -65.99
CA ARG A 1044 6.50 -53.53 -67.18
C ARG A 1044 7.86 -52.86 -67.27
N ALA A 1045 8.44 -52.43 -66.14
CA ALA A 1045 9.78 -51.83 -66.10
C ALA A 1045 10.88 -52.83 -66.50
N ILE A 1046 10.73 -54.11 -66.13
CA ILE A 1046 11.65 -55.19 -66.56
C ILE A 1046 11.42 -55.55 -68.04
N GLY A 1047 10.18 -55.55 -68.51
CA GLY A 1047 9.82 -55.94 -69.88
C GLY A 1047 10.35 -55.03 -70.98
N SER A 1048 10.58 -53.74 -70.70
CA SER A 1048 11.10 -52.76 -71.69
C SER A 1048 12.62 -52.72 -71.80
N MET A 1049 13.36 -53.35 -70.87
CA MET A 1049 14.84 -53.39 -70.89
C MET A 1049 15.43 -54.67 -71.51
N VAL A 1050 14.61 -55.65 -71.93
CA VAL A 1050 15.11 -56.90 -72.49
C VAL A 1050 15.02 -56.89 -74.02
N LEU A 1051 16.09 -56.41 -74.68
CA LEU A 1051 16.68 -57.06 -75.86
C LEU A 1051 18.07 -56.48 -76.19
N LYS A 1052 19.12 -57.08 -75.61
CA LYS A 1052 20.44 -57.29 -76.24
C LYS A 1052 21.27 -58.19 -75.33
N ALA A 1053 21.59 -59.37 -75.84
CA ALA A 1053 22.23 -60.44 -75.12
C ALA A 1053 23.72 -60.58 -75.53
N VAL A 1054 24.52 -60.96 -74.52
CA VAL A 1054 25.78 -61.73 -74.54
C VAL A 1054 27.07 -61.02 -75.00
N ALA A 1055 27.96 -60.76 -74.04
CA ALA A 1055 29.19 -61.54 -73.82
C ALA A 1055 29.76 -61.21 -72.42
N SER A 1056 29.81 -62.22 -71.55
CA SER A 1056 30.38 -62.18 -70.19
C SER A 1056 31.90 -61.97 -70.24
N PRO A 1057 32.46 -61.04 -69.43
CA PRO A 1057 33.90 -61.04 -69.17
C PRO A 1057 34.13 -61.30 -67.68
N PHE A 1058 34.08 -62.56 -67.26
CA PHE A 1058 34.88 -62.98 -66.12
C PHE A 1058 36.27 -63.34 -66.62
N SER A 1059 37.25 -62.49 -66.31
CA SER A 1059 38.67 -62.82 -66.41
C SER A 1059 39.43 -62.19 -65.26
N LEU A 1060 39.67 -63.02 -64.24
CA LEU A 1060 40.92 -63.20 -63.51
C LEU A 1060 41.95 -62.07 -63.59
N LEU A 1061 42.18 -61.37 -62.48
CA LEU A 1061 43.46 -60.73 -62.16
C LEU A 1061 43.79 -60.95 -60.67
N ALA A 1062 44.23 -62.18 -60.37
CA ALA A 1062 45.17 -62.41 -59.28
C ALA A 1062 46.59 -62.24 -59.86
N ASN A 1063 47.46 -61.55 -59.11
CA ASN A 1063 48.88 -61.29 -59.37
C ASN A 1063 49.21 -59.98 -60.13
N ALA A 1064 49.12 -58.84 -59.42
CA ALA A 1064 49.90 -57.64 -59.77
C ALA A 1064 50.33 -56.76 -58.57
N PHE A 1065 50.00 -57.14 -57.33
CA PHE A 1065 50.56 -56.50 -56.13
C PHE A 1065 51.56 -57.46 -55.46
N GLY A 1066 52.81 -57.40 -55.94
CA GLY A 1066 53.94 -57.93 -55.18
C GLY A 1066 54.24 -57.00 -54.00
N GLY A 1067 54.17 -57.53 -52.78
CA GLY A 1067 54.58 -56.81 -51.57
C GLY A 1067 53.88 -57.31 -50.32
N SER A 1068 54.57 -58.14 -49.54
CA SER A 1068 54.15 -58.59 -48.21
C SER A 1068 54.15 -57.44 -47.18
N SER A 1069 52.99 -57.06 -46.66
CA SER A 1069 52.73 -56.84 -45.23
C SER A 1069 51.25 -56.52 -45.03
N THR A 1070 50.65 -57.17 -44.04
CA THR A 1070 49.23 -57.19 -43.70
C THR A 1070 48.68 -55.90 -43.07
N GLU A 1071 49.33 -54.74 -43.25
CA GLU A 1071 48.93 -53.47 -42.61
C GLU A 1071 48.77 -52.27 -43.56
N GLN A 1072 48.89 -52.45 -44.89
CA GLN A 1072 48.84 -51.32 -45.84
C GLN A 1072 47.44 -51.03 -46.42
N GLY A 1073 46.41 -51.70 -45.91
CA GLY A 1073 45.02 -51.54 -46.35
C GLY A 1073 44.03 -51.23 -45.22
N ALA A 1074 44.47 -50.82 -44.03
CA ALA A 1074 43.55 -50.56 -42.91
C ALA A 1074 43.93 -49.30 -42.12
N VAL A 1075 42.92 -48.56 -41.66
CA VAL A 1075 43.06 -47.39 -40.78
C VAL A 1075 42.60 -47.78 -39.39
N ALA A 1076 43.51 -47.80 -38.41
CA ALA A 1076 43.18 -48.15 -37.04
C ALA A 1076 42.42 -47.01 -36.31
N PHE A 1077 41.56 -47.40 -35.38
CA PHE A 1077 40.79 -46.53 -34.50
C PHE A 1077 40.88 -47.00 -33.05
N ALA A 1078 40.75 -46.06 -32.11
CA ALA A 1078 40.56 -46.40 -30.71
C ALA A 1078 39.19 -47.09 -30.47
N PRO A 1079 39.10 -48.06 -29.54
CA PRO A 1079 37.82 -48.65 -29.13
C PRO A 1079 36.81 -47.58 -28.70
N GLY A 1080 35.58 -47.65 -29.17
CA GLY A 1080 34.52 -46.70 -28.88
C GLY A 1080 34.54 -45.39 -29.68
N SER A 1081 35.60 -45.11 -30.45
CA SER A 1081 35.76 -43.85 -31.19
C SER A 1081 35.87 -44.04 -32.70
N ALA A 1082 35.39 -43.05 -33.44
CA ALA A 1082 35.52 -42.92 -34.89
C ALA A 1082 36.38 -41.70 -35.29
N LEU A 1083 37.13 -41.14 -34.33
CA LEU A 1083 38.03 -40.02 -34.58
C LEU A 1083 39.34 -40.51 -35.23
N LEU A 1084 39.71 -39.90 -36.35
CA LEU A 1084 41.01 -40.10 -36.98
C LEU A 1084 42.10 -39.40 -36.17
N ASP A 1085 43.11 -40.14 -35.72
CA ASP A 1085 44.31 -39.59 -35.10
C ASP A 1085 45.23 -38.92 -36.14
N SER A 1086 46.34 -38.31 -35.69
CA SER A 1086 47.28 -37.64 -36.60
C SER A 1086 47.96 -38.60 -37.57
N ALA A 1087 48.28 -39.82 -37.13
CA ALA A 1087 48.96 -40.82 -37.96
C ALA A 1087 48.04 -41.33 -39.09
N ALA A 1088 46.77 -41.60 -38.78
CA ALA A 1088 45.75 -42.01 -39.74
C ALA A 1088 45.53 -40.95 -40.83
N ARG A 1089 45.47 -39.66 -40.47
CA ARG A 1089 45.32 -38.56 -41.43
C ARG A 1089 46.50 -38.46 -42.40
N GLU A 1090 47.73 -38.59 -41.90
CA GLU A 1090 48.93 -38.56 -42.75
C GLU A 1090 48.97 -39.76 -43.72
N GLY A 1091 48.62 -40.95 -43.24
CA GLY A 1091 48.49 -42.16 -44.08
C GLY A 1091 47.46 -42.00 -45.20
N LEU A 1092 46.28 -41.46 -44.87
CA LEU A 1092 45.22 -41.19 -45.85
C LEU A 1092 45.62 -40.12 -46.89
N GLY A 1093 46.49 -39.17 -46.53
CA GLY A 1093 47.11 -38.23 -47.47
C GLY A 1093 47.85 -38.92 -48.61
N LYS A 1094 48.59 -40.00 -48.32
CA LYS A 1094 49.34 -40.79 -49.32
C LYS A 1094 48.41 -41.61 -50.21
N VAL A 1095 47.36 -42.19 -49.62
CA VAL A 1095 46.29 -42.89 -50.34
C VAL A 1095 45.58 -41.94 -51.32
N ALA A 1096 45.29 -40.70 -50.87
CA ALA A 1096 44.65 -39.69 -51.71
C ALA A 1096 45.48 -39.32 -52.95
N THR A 1097 46.80 -39.12 -52.79
CA THR A 1097 47.71 -38.86 -53.91
C THR A 1097 47.73 -40.01 -54.91
N THR A 1098 47.85 -41.26 -54.43
CA THR A 1098 47.90 -42.46 -55.27
C THR A 1098 46.62 -42.64 -56.10
N LEU A 1099 45.47 -42.35 -55.50
CA LEU A 1099 44.18 -42.42 -56.19
C LEU A 1099 44.01 -41.30 -57.23
N ARG A 1100 44.61 -40.11 -57.04
CA ARG A 1100 44.62 -39.06 -58.07
C ARG A 1100 45.43 -39.47 -59.30
N ASP A 1101 46.58 -40.12 -59.09
CA ASP A 1101 47.47 -40.56 -60.17
C ASP A 1101 46.90 -41.75 -60.98
N ARG A 1102 45.94 -42.49 -60.41
CA ARG A 1102 45.33 -43.68 -61.02
C ARG A 1102 43.81 -43.51 -61.17
N PRO A 1103 43.31 -42.78 -62.19
CA PRO A 1103 41.90 -42.41 -62.29
C PRO A 1103 40.92 -43.58 -62.51
N ALA A 1104 41.40 -44.75 -62.96
CA ALA A 1104 40.60 -45.95 -63.16
C ALA A 1104 40.28 -46.74 -61.87
N LEU A 1105 40.91 -46.39 -60.74
CA LEU A 1105 40.71 -47.08 -59.46
C LEU A 1105 39.58 -46.44 -58.65
N GLN A 1106 38.80 -47.28 -57.98
CA GLN A 1106 37.80 -46.93 -56.99
C GLN A 1106 38.22 -47.50 -55.65
N LEU A 1107 37.79 -46.86 -54.56
CA LEU A 1107 38.09 -47.25 -53.19
C LEU A 1107 36.80 -47.48 -52.43
N THR A 1108 36.62 -48.69 -51.88
CA THR A 1108 35.57 -48.99 -50.92
C THR A 1108 36.15 -49.07 -49.52
N VAL A 1109 35.60 -48.27 -48.61
CA VAL A 1109 36.00 -48.22 -47.20
C VAL A 1109 34.99 -49.01 -46.38
N THR A 1110 35.43 -50.08 -45.73
CA THR A 1110 34.59 -50.92 -44.88
C THR A 1110 35.00 -50.76 -43.44
N GLY A 1111 34.08 -50.36 -42.57
CA GLY A 1111 34.36 -50.21 -41.16
C GLY A 1111 34.17 -51.51 -40.41
N HIS A 1112 35.09 -51.80 -39.51
CA HIS A 1112 35.04 -52.95 -38.61
C HIS A 1112 34.89 -52.47 -37.16
N ALA A 1113 34.01 -53.14 -36.43
CA ALA A 1113 33.96 -53.09 -34.98
C ALA A 1113 33.99 -54.51 -34.42
N TYR A 1114 34.70 -54.69 -33.30
CA TYR A 1114 34.84 -55.99 -32.64
C TYR A 1114 34.03 -55.96 -31.35
N ALA A 1115 33.12 -56.92 -31.15
CA ALA A 1115 32.21 -56.88 -29.99
C ALA A 1115 32.93 -56.81 -28.62
N GLU A 1116 34.14 -57.37 -28.53
CA GLU A 1116 34.97 -57.37 -27.33
C GLU A 1116 35.63 -55.99 -27.10
N GLY A 1117 35.27 -55.30 -26.01
CA GLY A 1117 35.85 -54.02 -25.61
C GLY A 1117 35.25 -52.77 -26.28
N GLU A 1118 34.53 -52.90 -27.39
CA GLU A 1118 33.84 -51.77 -28.06
C GLU A 1118 32.69 -51.21 -27.23
N GLU A 1119 31.94 -52.05 -26.52
CA GLU A 1119 30.83 -51.58 -25.66
C GLU A 1119 31.34 -50.70 -24.52
N ASP A 1120 32.42 -51.12 -23.86
CA ASP A 1120 33.03 -50.36 -22.77
C ASP A 1120 33.76 -49.12 -23.29
N GLY A 1121 34.42 -49.21 -24.44
CA GLY A 1121 34.99 -48.06 -25.15
C GLY A 1121 33.91 -47.03 -25.49
N TRP A 1122 32.77 -47.47 -26.02
CA TRP A 1122 31.64 -46.60 -26.36
C TRP A 1122 31.08 -45.90 -25.12
N LYS A 1123 30.91 -46.63 -24.01
CA LYS A 1123 30.45 -46.04 -22.73
C LYS A 1123 31.43 -44.99 -22.20
N ARG A 1124 32.74 -45.26 -22.27
CA ARG A 1124 33.79 -44.32 -21.84
C ARG A 1124 33.82 -43.07 -22.71
N GLU A 1125 33.76 -43.22 -24.03
CA GLU A 1125 33.73 -42.09 -24.96
C GLU A 1125 32.46 -41.25 -24.75
N ARG A 1126 31.32 -41.89 -24.47
CA ARG A 1126 30.08 -41.19 -24.12
C ARG A 1126 30.17 -40.46 -22.79
N LEU A 1127 30.77 -41.06 -21.78
CA LEU A 1127 31.03 -40.40 -20.49
C LEU A 1127 31.96 -39.19 -20.69
N ALA A 1128 33.08 -39.37 -21.39
CA ALA A 1128 34.03 -38.32 -21.70
C ALA A 1128 33.35 -37.17 -22.45
N ALA A 1129 32.52 -37.46 -23.47
CA ALA A 1129 31.75 -36.45 -24.19
C ALA A 1129 30.79 -35.68 -23.27
N GLN A 1130 30.10 -36.35 -22.33
CA GLN A 1130 29.21 -35.69 -21.37
C GLN A 1130 29.97 -34.78 -20.39
N VAL A 1131 31.14 -35.20 -19.93
CA VAL A 1131 32.02 -34.40 -19.05
C VAL A 1131 32.57 -33.19 -19.80
N THR A 1132 33.08 -33.37 -21.02
CA THR A 1132 33.57 -32.28 -21.88
C THR A 1132 32.47 -31.26 -22.18
N LEU A 1133 31.23 -31.70 -22.39
CA LEU A 1133 30.09 -30.81 -22.61
C LEU A 1133 29.74 -29.98 -21.36
N LEU A 1134 29.94 -30.53 -20.16
CA LEU A 1134 29.81 -29.78 -18.90
C LEU A 1134 30.94 -28.75 -18.71
N GLN A 1135 32.17 -29.09 -19.11
CA GLN A 1135 33.30 -28.16 -19.11
C GLN A 1135 33.07 -27.00 -20.08
N GLN A 1136 32.56 -27.28 -21.29
CA GLN A 1136 32.26 -26.27 -22.31
C GLN A 1136 31.07 -25.37 -21.96
N ARG A 1137 30.06 -25.87 -21.21
CA ARG A 1137 28.88 -25.09 -20.81
C ARG A 1137 29.18 -23.87 -19.94
N ARG A 1138 30.30 -23.84 -19.21
CA ARG A 1138 30.76 -22.65 -18.48
C ARG A 1138 31.66 -21.72 -19.29
N GLN A 1139 32.18 -22.19 -20.44
CA GLN A 1139 33.04 -21.41 -21.33
C GLN A 1139 32.27 -20.62 -22.38
N ALA A 1140 30.97 -20.87 -22.56
CA ALA A 1140 30.15 -20.07 -23.48
C ALA A 1140 30.07 -18.62 -22.96
N PRO A 1141 30.59 -17.62 -23.71
CA PRO A 1141 30.48 -16.23 -23.29
C PRO A 1141 28.99 -15.87 -23.17
N SER A 1142 28.62 -15.25 -22.05
CA SER A 1142 27.30 -14.63 -21.93
C SER A 1142 27.18 -13.58 -23.03
N ALA A 1143 26.18 -13.69 -23.91
CA ALA A 1143 25.94 -12.75 -25.01
C ALA A 1143 25.43 -11.37 -24.52
N ALA A 1144 25.54 -11.08 -23.23
CA ALA A 1144 25.24 -9.80 -22.63
C ALA A 1144 26.56 -9.01 -22.43
N GLN A 1145 26.75 -7.98 -23.28
CA GLN A 1145 27.81 -6.96 -23.31
C GLN A 1145 29.05 -7.26 -24.20
N PRO A 1146 29.16 -6.61 -25.38
CA PRO A 1146 30.37 -6.62 -26.18
C PRO A 1146 31.34 -5.51 -25.73
N SER A 1147 31.77 -5.50 -24.47
CA SER A 1147 32.85 -4.60 -24.01
C SER A 1147 33.29 -4.86 -22.56
N ALA A 1148 33.96 -5.98 -22.33
CA ALA A 1148 35.05 -6.10 -21.35
C ALA A 1148 35.75 -7.45 -21.58
N LEU A 1149 37.08 -7.45 -21.70
CA LEU A 1149 37.92 -8.64 -21.69
C LEU A 1149 37.76 -9.36 -20.34
N SER A 1150 36.72 -10.17 -20.17
CA SER A 1150 36.64 -11.10 -19.04
C SER A 1150 37.53 -12.28 -19.34
N ALA A 1151 38.54 -12.46 -18.50
CA ALA A 1151 39.43 -13.62 -18.53
C ALA A 1151 38.62 -14.90 -18.64
N ALA A 1152 38.97 -15.73 -19.63
CA ALA A 1152 38.45 -17.08 -19.77
C ALA A 1152 38.61 -17.78 -18.41
N SER A 1153 37.50 -18.16 -17.79
CA SER A 1153 37.54 -18.98 -16.58
C SER A 1153 38.17 -20.32 -16.97
N ASP A 1154 39.17 -20.77 -16.21
CA ASP A 1154 39.82 -22.06 -16.47
C ASP A 1154 38.77 -23.19 -16.56
N PRO A 1155 38.95 -24.15 -17.48
CA PRO A 1155 38.03 -25.27 -17.63
C PRO A 1155 37.82 -25.97 -16.29
N LEU A 1156 36.57 -26.34 -16.01
CA LEU A 1156 36.24 -27.10 -14.80
C LEU A 1156 37.13 -28.36 -14.77
N PRO A 1157 37.94 -28.58 -13.73
CA PRO A 1157 38.79 -29.77 -13.66
C PRO A 1157 37.94 -31.03 -13.78
N TYR A 1158 38.42 -32.02 -14.53
CA TYR A 1158 37.69 -33.26 -14.81
C TYR A 1158 37.01 -33.89 -13.57
N PRO A 1159 37.67 -33.98 -12.38
CA PRO A 1159 37.04 -34.52 -11.17
C PRO A 1159 35.78 -33.78 -10.72
N GLU A 1160 35.74 -32.46 -10.86
CA GLU A 1160 34.59 -31.64 -10.46
C GLU A 1160 33.43 -31.80 -11.45
N ALA A 1161 33.75 -31.86 -12.75
CA ALA A 1161 32.75 -32.00 -13.80
C ALA A 1161 32.09 -33.39 -13.72
N LEU A 1162 32.88 -34.41 -13.42
CA LEU A 1162 32.40 -35.76 -13.16
C LEU A 1162 31.58 -35.83 -11.86
N LYS A 1163 32.01 -35.18 -10.78
CA LYS A 1163 31.25 -35.14 -9.50
C LYS A 1163 29.89 -34.47 -9.68
N GLU A 1164 29.82 -33.41 -10.48
CA GLU A 1164 28.56 -32.76 -10.81
C GLU A 1164 27.65 -33.64 -11.67
N LEU A 1165 28.22 -34.34 -12.67
CA LEU A 1165 27.49 -35.32 -13.46
C LEU A 1165 26.93 -36.45 -12.58
N TYR A 1166 27.75 -37.00 -11.67
CA TYR A 1166 27.36 -38.03 -10.69
C TYR A 1166 26.24 -37.54 -9.76
N ARG A 1167 26.33 -36.32 -9.22
CA ARG A 1167 25.27 -35.75 -8.36
C ARG A 1167 23.95 -35.59 -9.11
N ARG A 1168 23.98 -35.23 -10.39
CA ARG A 1168 22.79 -35.05 -11.23
C ARG A 1168 22.19 -36.35 -11.75
N SER A 1169 22.98 -37.43 -11.77
CA SER A 1169 22.56 -38.72 -12.28
C SER A 1169 21.58 -39.41 -11.32
N ASP A 1170 20.53 -39.98 -11.88
CA ASP A 1170 19.49 -40.76 -11.18
C ASP A 1170 19.97 -42.22 -11.03
N ILE A 1171 20.98 -42.40 -10.18
CA ILE A 1171 21.60 -43.70 -9.86
C ILE A 1171 21.55 -43.92 -8.34
N ALA A 1172 21.43 -45.18 -7.89
CA ALA A 1172 21.39 -45.51 -6.47
C ALA A 1172 22.74 -45.14 -5.81
N LYS A 1173 22.77 -44.03 -5.05
CA LYS A 1173 23.99 -43.52 -4.41
C LYS A 1173 24.22 -44.24 -3.07
N PRO A 1174 25.38 -44.86 -2.85
CA PRO A 1174 25.70 -45.46 -1.56
C PRO A 1174 25.69 -44.40 -0.46
N ARG A 1175 24.92 -44.64 0.59
CA ARG A 1175 24.78 -43.74 1.74
C ARG A 1175 25.74 -44.16 2.85
N ASN A 1176 26.30 -43.20 3.58
CA ASN A 1176 27.05 -43.47 4.79
C ASN A 1176 26.10 -43.87 5.95
N LEU A 1177 26.67 -44.27 7.09
CA LEU A 1177 25.91 -44.70 8.28
C LEU A 1177 24.96 -43.61 8.85
N LEU A 1178 25.04 -42.37 8.37
CA LEU A 1178 24.18 -41.23 8.73
C LEU A 1178 23.12 -40.91 7.65
N GLY A 1179 22.97 -41.74 6.62
CA GLY A 1179 21.98 -41.55 5.56
C GLY A 1179 22.33 -40.50 4.50
N LEU A 1180 23.53 -39.92 4.54
CA LEU A 1180 24.03 -38.96 3.55
C LEU A 1180 24.78 -39.69 2.42
N ALA A 1181 24.72 -39.17 1.19
CA ALA A 1181 25.46 -39.74 0.06
C ALA A 1181 26.98 -39.68 0.33
N ARG A 1182 27.68 -40.82 0.18
CA ARG A 1182 29.13 -40.92 0.41
C ARG A 1182 29.88 -40.16 -0.70
N ASP A 1183 30.93 -39.41 -0.34
CA ASP A 1183 31.84 -38.81 -1.31
C ASP A 1183 32.74 -39.91 -1.88
N LEU A 1184 32.55 -40.24 -3.17
CA LEU A 1184 33.24 -41.32 -3.86
C LEU A 1184 34.48 -40.80 -4.61
N PRO A 1185 35.58 -41.57 -4.66
CA PRO A 1185 36.70 -41.29 -5.56
C PRO A 1185 36.26 -41.23 -7.03
N VAL A 1186 37.01 -40.48 -7.86
CA VAL A 1186 36.74 -40.30 -9.30
C VAL A 1186 36.51 -41.63 -10.03
N ALA A 1187 37.39 -42.62 -9.81
CA ALA A 1187 37.29 -43.93 -10.43
C ALA A 1187 35.99 -44.69 -10.07
N GLU A 1188 35.49 -44.55 -8.84
CA GLU A 1188 34.23 -45.19 -8.41
C GLU A 1188 33.01 -44.47 -9.00
N MET A 1189 33.06 -43.14 -9.12
CA MET A 1189 32.02 -42.36 -9.81
C MET A 1189 31.94 -42.74 -11.28
N GLU A 1190 33.08 -42.85 -11.97
CA GLU A 1190 33.13 -43.32 -13.36
C GLU A 1190 32.56 -44.72 -13.50
N ALA A 1191 32.99 -45.66 -12.66
CA ALA A 1191 32.52 -47.04 -12.72
C ALA A 1191 30.99 -47.15 -12.55
N LEU A 1192 30.39 -46.40 -11.60
CA LEU A 1192 28.93 -46.38 -11.40
C LEU A 1192 28.17 -45.71 -12.55
N LEU A 1193 28.76 -44.66 -13.14
CA LEU A 1193 28.18 -44.00 -14.30
C LEU A 1193 28.22 -44.93 -15.52
N LEU A 1194 29.34 -45.60 -15.76
CA LEU A 1194 29.52 -46.55 -16.87
C LEU A 1194 28.63 -47.79 -16.72
N SER A 1195 28.48 -48.35 -15.51
CA SER A 1195 27.69 -49.57 -15.29
C SER A 1195 26.20 -49.39 -15.56
N GLN A 1196 25.69 -48.16 -15.48
CA GLN A 1196 24.28 -47.84 -15.73
C GLN A 1196 24.02 -47.40 -17.18
N MET A 1197 25.06 -47.21 -18.00
CA MET A 1197 24.88 -46.89 -19.42
C MET A 1197 24.48 -48.13 -20.21
N LYS A 1198 23.26 -48.12 -20.75
CA LYS A 1198 22.80 -49.12 -21.73
C LYS A 1198 23.37 -48.79 -23.11
N VAL A 1199 24.04 -49.75 -23.73
CA VAL A 1199 24.51 -49.65 -25.11
C VAL A 1199 23.35 -50.00 -26.03
N PRO A 1200 22.94 -49.11 -26.96
CA PRO A 1200 21.94 -49.46 -27.97
C PRO A 1200 22.40 -50.66 -28.81
N GLY A 1201 21.48 -51.58 -29.15
CA GLY A 1201 21.81 -52.80 -29.90
C GLY A 1201 22.45 -52.57 -31.28
N ALA A 1202 22.33 -51.36 -31.85
CA ALA A 1202 22.98 -50.96 -33.10
C ALA A 1202 24.30 -50.17 -32.92
N ALA A 1203 24.66 -49.75 -31.70
CA ALA A 1203 25.72 -48.77 -31.47
C ALA A 1203 27.10 -49.21 -31.98
N VAL A 1204 27.43 -50.50 -31.86
CA VAL A 1204 28.69 -51.07 -32.33
C VAL A 1204 28.75 -51.08 -33.86
N ARG A 1205 27.62 -51.38 -34.52
CA ARG A 1205 27.49 -51.33 -35.99
C ARG A 1205 27.56 -49.90 -36.51
N ASP A 1206 26.88 -48.97 -35.83
CA ASP A 1206 26.92 -47.54 -36.16
C ASP A 1206 28.34 -46.98 -36.04
N LEU A 1207 29.10 -47.44 -35.05
CA LEU A 1207 30.49 -47.04 -34.85
C LEU A 1207 31.40 -47.55 -35.98
N ALA A 1208 31.26 -48.82 -36.38
CA ALA A 1208 31.94 -49.34 -37.56
C ALA A 1208 31.63 -48.48 -38.79
N GLN A 1209 30.35 -48.16 -39.02
CA GLN A 1209 29.95 -47.32 -40.13
C GLN A 1209 30.53 -45.91 -40.06
N ALA A 1210 30.50 -45.28 -38.88
CA ALA A 1210 31.05 -43.95 -38.66
C ALA A 1210 32.56 -43.87 -38.97
N ARG A 1211 33.32 -44.94 -38.70
CA ARG A 1211 34.75 -45.02 -39.05
C ARG A 1211 34.98 -45.02 -40.55
N ALA A 1212 34.20 -45.82 -41.28
CA ALA A 1212 34.28 -45.86 -42.74
C ALA A 1212 33.93 -44.51 -43.37
N VAL A 1213 32.89 -43.87 -42.84
CA VAL A 1213 32.47 -42.52 -43.22
C VAL A 1213 33.57 -41.50 -42.90
N ALA A 1214 34.16 -41.51 -41.70
CA ALA A 1214 35.21 -40.58 -41.30
C ALA A 1214 36.43 -40.65 -42.24
N VAL A 1215 36.83 -41.85 -42.63
CA VAL A 1215 37.92 -42.08 -43.59
C VAL A 1215 37.57 -41.57 -44.97
N ARG A 1216 36.39 -41.91 -45.48
CA ARG A 1216 35.89 -41.41 -46.78
C ARG A 1216 35.83 -39.89 -46.79
N ASP A 1217 35.25 -39.28 -45.78
CA ASP A 1217 35.03 -37.84 -45.71
C ASP A 1217 36.36 -37.09 -45.62
N HIS A 1218 37.32 -37.64 -44.90
CA HIS A 1218 38.69 -37.10 -44.89
C HIS A 1218 39.34 -37.18 -46.27
N LEU A 1219 39.24 -38.32 -46.97
CA LEU A 1219 39.76 -38.49 -48.33
C LEU A 1219 39.07 -37.56 -49.35
N ALA A 1220 37.75 -37.36 -49.21
CA ALA A 1220 36.99 -36.42 -50.01
C ALA A 1220 37.43 -34.96 -49.73
N GLY A 1221 37.67 -34.61 -48.46
CA GLY A 1221 38.23 -33.31 -48.05
C GLY A 1221 39.63 -33.05 -48.62
N LEU A 1222 40.37 -34.10 -48.96
CA LEU A 1222 41.65 -34.04 -49.68
C LEU A 1222 41.49 -33.96 -51.22
N GLY A 1223 40.28 -33.71 -51.72
CA GLY A 1223 40.00 -33.42 -53.14
C GLY A 1223 39.79 -34.65 -54.02
N LEU A 1224 39.53 -35.84 -53.47
CA LEU A 1224 39.16 -37.01 -54.27
C LEU A 1224 37.69 -36.97 -54.72
N PRO A 1225 37.38 -37.34 -55.99
CA PRO A 1225 36.00 -37.38 -56.48
C PRO A 1225 35.13 -38.39 -55.72
N MET A 1226 33.94 -37.96 -55.29
CA MET A 1226 33.02 -38.80 -54.52
C MET A 1226 32.48 -40.00 -55.31
N ASP A 1227 32.40 -39.95 -56.64
CA ASP A 1227 31.98 -41.08 -57.49
C ASP A 1227 32.96 -42.27 -57.47
N ARG A 1228 34.17 -42.07 -56.91
CA ARG A 1228 35.23 -43.08 -56.79
C ARG A 1228 35.38 -43.63 -55.37
N LEU A 1229 34.70 -43.05 -54.39
CA LEU A 1229 34.78 -43.42 -52.98
C LEU A 1229 33.46 -44.04 -52.53
N PHE A 1230 33.48 -45.30 -52.12
CA PHE A 1230 32.31 -46.03 -51.63
C PHE A 1230 32.46 -46.33 -50.15
N VAL A 1231 31.36 -46.30 -49.41
CA VAL A 1231 31.29 -46.90 -48.08
C VAL A 1231 30.78 -48.31 -48.23
N GLY A 1232 31.46 -49.29 -47.62
CA GLY A 1232 31.02 -50.67 -47.53
C GLY A 1232 30.11 -50.89 -46.32
N ALA A 1233 29.35 -51.99 -46.34
CA ALA A 1233 28.52 -52.38 -45.20
C ALA A 1233 29.37 -52.57 -43.94
N PRO A 1234 29.00 -51.96 -42.81
CA PRO A 1234 29.74 -52.11 -41.57
C PRO A 1234 29.75 -53.57 -41.12
N ARG A 1235 30.92 -54.07 -40.72
CA ARG A 1235 31.10 -55.42 -40.18
C ARG A 1235 31.27 -55.36 -38.68
N VAL A 1236 30.48 -56.18 -37.99
CA VAL A 1236 30.63 -56.45 -36.56
C VAL A 1236 31.14 -57.87 -36.44
N ASP A 1237 32.43 -58.01 -36.17
CA ASP A 1237 33.09 -59.31 -36.14
C ASP A 1237 33.10 -59.87 -34.71
N THR A 1238 32.98 -61.20 -34.59
CA THR A 1238 33.17 -61.90 -33.32
C THR A 1238 34.66 -62.07 -33.04
N ALA A 1239 35.04 -61.77 -31.78
CA ALA A 1239 36.37 -61.79 -31.18
C ALA A 1239 37.54 -62.35 -32.04
N ARG A 1240 38.50 -61.46 -32.34
CA ARG A 1240 39.84 -61.84 -32.78
C ARG A 1240 40.85 -61.26 -31.79
N SER A 1241 41.50 -62.14 -31.02
CA SER A 1241 42.50 -61.76 -30.00
C SER A 1241 43.53 -60.77 -30.56
N GLY A 1242 43.51 -59.53 -30.07
CA GLY A 1242 44.50 -58.50 -30.40
C GLY A 1242 44.24 -57.63 -31.63
N ALA A 1243 43.12 -57.81 -32.34
CA ALA A 1243 42.80 -56.95 -33.50
C ALA A 1243 42.23 -55.58 -33.05
N ALA A 1244 42.90 -54.50 -33.46
CA ALA A 1244 42.41 -53.14 -33.20
C ALA A 1244 41.22 -52.82 -34.13
N PRO A 1245 40.19 -52.09 -33.65
CA PRO A 1245 39.12 -51.63 -34.51
C PRO A 1245 39.67 -50.81 -35.68
N GLN A 1246 39.15 -51.04 -36.88
CA GLN A 1246 39.76 -50.49 -38.10
C GLN A 1246 38.75 -50.20 -39.20
N ALA A 1247 39.15 -49.39 -40.17
CA ALA A 1247 38.47 -49.27 -41.46
C ALA A 1247 39.36 -49.86 -42.55
N GLU A 1248 38.90 -50.91 -43.22
CA GLU A 1248 39.57 -51.57 -44.34
C GLU A 1248 39.36 -50.78 -45.64
N LEU A 1249 40.43 -50.64 -46.41
CA LEU A 1249 40.53 -49.93 -47.68
C LEU A 1249 40.68 -50.96 -48.80
N THR A 1250 39.62 -51.15 -49.58
CA THR A 1250 39.62 -52.11 -50.71
C THR A 1250 39.58 -51.39 -52.05
N LEU A 1251 40.50 -51.71 -52.95
CA LEU A 1251 40.59 -51.10 -54.27
C LEU A 1251 39.92 -51.99 -55.32
N SER A 1252 39.14 -51.39 -56.21
CA SER A 1252 38.55 -52.04 -57.39
C SER A 1252 38.76 -51.19 -58.64
N THR A 1253 38.71 -51.80 -59.82
CA THR A 1253 38.73 -51.07 -61.10
C THR A 1253 37.30 -50.71 -61.51
N ARG A 1254 37.14 -49.52 -62.11
CA ARG A 1254 35.86 -48.99 -62.60
C ARG A 1254 35.21 -49.84 -63.69
#